data_AF-A0A1X2I1Q9-F1
#
_entry.id   AF-A0A1X2I1Q9-F1
#
_cell.length_a   1.000
_cell.length_b   1.000
_cell.length_c   1.000
_cell.angle_alpha   90.00
_cell.angle_beta   90.00
_cell.angle_gamma   90.00
#
_symmetry.space_group_name_H-M   'P 1'
#
loop_
_entity.id
_entity.type
_entity.pdbx_description
1 polymer ?
#
loop_
_entity_poly.entity_id
_entity_poly.type
_entity_poly.pdbx_seq_one_letter_code
_entity_poly.pdbx_strand_id
1 'polypeptide(L)'
;MTKGDPVDHLFQELTIADAQKQQQQQKPFQVVLVDIGEAARREIHCTETPLEECAEELSFVALSYRWGEVQEQVVDTELGYLASITSFALDDFYDLCSMMRKEPNLKSIKYVWVDAICVDQTNYERRKATIHQMSNIYEKAAYILAVPDLHKRHLMNVSSENSKIGQCISDNSKYIYHLIQGNTEQLVDLDNEFLDKSKVPENRTLRQLLANYTAYLSHGLTTTLRQNLYNYDSEKTLDMICESYEASLANSHENLDCIKNRIQYEDCRNRPLDDLLAYYKVAGILEQKPYGSIYQTGDWCPFGTYNRIWTHELIRRGNNIRQAMKFLEDLISDWSTRVWVISEYHIAKKKNNLKYWFIELSNPDNLDMTELPFFKFDFTNPAFSSVVGNRSYDNYVAHHNNATPADVSFHSMLIKQLNTQTFLEMMLKSKASKNQDRFYAILPQSKYKDKLNQVGHWEINTMMSVKLKLFEIMDTNDKWDLFFLSGNIYSSNTYKVLPTFVASDIHWPYVDSFVQDRLCNFDTNLSFRNFDTNGSFPITLRHNSNLRLNYLQLAPTQYYELPKDYTKQFISNNSQHQKTLFNHLKLDKHCLINMVLLFQYHRERMSLDSRLLGMPSDFVTLIGSYKENKWTLCCIPTKDFKELWGSYNNTGYGTVFNIY
;
A
#
# COMPACT_ATOMS: atom_id res chain seq x y z
N MET A 1 -11.64 -17.42 -12.96
CA MET A 1 -12.97 -16.89 -13.39
C MET A 1 -12.84 -16.34 -14.79
N THR A 2 -13.21 -17.13 -15.79
CA THR A 2 -13.26 -16.70 -17.19
C THR A 2 -14.46 -15.77 -17.42
N LYS A 3 -14.37 -14.93 -18.45
CA LYS A 3 -15.25 -13.78 -18.73
C LYS A 3 -16.70 -14.14 -19.15
N GLY A 4 -17.14 -15.39 -19.03
CA GLY A 4 -18.27 -15.92 -19.81
C GLY A 4 -19.50 -16.48 -19.07
N ASP A 5 -19.44 -16.81 -17.78
CA ASP A 5 -20.59 -17.47 -17.12
C ASP A 5 -21.55 -16.45 -16.46
N PRO A 6 -22.86 -16.42 -16.82
CA PRO A 6 -23.84 -15.61 -16.13
C PRO A 6 -24.03 -16.13 -14.70
N VAL A 7 -23.72 -15.27 -13.71
CA VAL A 7 -23.74 -15.58 -12.27
C VAL A 7 -25.13 -15.39 -11.63
N ASP A 8 -26.15 -15.06 -12.43
CA ASP A 8 -27.47 -14.74 -11.92
C ASP A 8 -28.21 -15.95 -11.31
N HIS A 9 -27.76 -17.18 -11.55
CA HIS A 9 -28.31 -18.40 -10.90
C HIS A 9 -27.58 -18.82 -9.61
N LEU A 10 -26.51 -18.13 -9.18
CA LEU A 10 -25.60 -18.64 -8.13
C LEU A 10 -26.17 -18.56 -6.70
N PHE A 11 -27.16 -17.71 -6.43
CA PHE A 11 -27.54 -17.29 -5.08
C PHE A 11 -29.03 -17.44 -4.71
N GLN A 12 -29.88 -18.03 -5.58
CA GLN A 12 -31.32 -18.12 -5.32
C GLN A 12 -31.80 -19.39 -4.59
N GLU A 13 -30.95 -20.39 -4.31
CA GLU A 13 -31.42 -21.71 -3.84
C GLU A 13 -30.68 -22.31 -2.63
N LEU A 14 -30.47 -21.54 -1.55
CA LEU A 14 -30.23 -22.17 -0.24
C LEU A 14 -31.12 -21.50 0.80
N THR A 15 -32.33 -22.05 0.96
CA THR A 15 -33.13 -21.72 2.14
C THR A 15 -32.45 -22.34 3.37
N ILE A 16 -32.49 -21.64 4.51
CA ILE A 16 -31.91 -22.09 5.79
C ILE A 16 -32.44 -23.48 6.20
N ALA A 17 -33.60 -23.89 5.69
CA ALA A 17 -34.17 -25.22 5.90
C ALA A 17 -33.39 -26.35 5.20
N ASP A 18 -32.69 -26.08 4.10
CA ASP A 18 -31.88 -27.07 3.37
C ASP A 18 -30.52 -27.31 4.05
N ALA A 19 -29.97 -26.28 4.70
CA ALA A 19 -28.72 -26.37 5.45
C ALA A 19 -28.81 -27.33 6.67
N GLN A 20 -29.99 -27.47 7.28
CA GLN A 20 -30.19 -28.42 8.39
C GLN A 20 -30.45 -29.87 7.94
N LYS A 21 -30.95 -30.09 6.72
CA LYS A 21 -31.16 -31.46 6.19
C LYS A 21 -29.92 -32.08 5.57
N GLN A 22 -28.92 -31.27 5.17
CA GLN A 22 -27.69 -31.79 4.57
C GLN A 22 -26.63 -32.29 5.57
N GLN A 23 -26.78 -32.07 6.88
CA GLN A 23 -25.79 -32.50 7.88
C GLN A 23 -25.74 -34.01 8.14
N GLN A 24 -26.60 -34.84 7.53
CA GLN A 24 -26.73 -36.25 7.93
C GLN A 24 -25.90 -37.31 7.17
N GLN A 25 -25.10 -36.96 6.15
CA GLN A 25 -24.10 -37.89 5.56
C GLN A 25 -23.21 -37.22 4.49
N GLN A 26 -22.80 -35.97 4.69
CA GLN A 26 -21.89 -35.32 3.74
C GLN A 26 -20.54 -36.03 3.76
N LYS A 27 -20.17 -36.62 2.63
CA LYS A 27 -18.81 -37.11 2.39
C LYS A 27 -17.83 -35.97 2.72
N PRO A 28 -16.72 -36.24 3.45
CA PRO A 28 -15.70 -35.24 3.74
C PRO A 28 -15.27 -34.51 2.47
N PHE A 29 -15.00 -33.22 2.59
CA PHE A 29 -14.60 -32.41 1.43
C PHE A 29 -13.22 -32.88 0.97
N GLN A 30 -13.10 -33.28 -0.29
CA GLN A 30 -11.83 -33.71 -0.88
C GLN A 30 -11.10 -32.49 -1.43
N VAL A 31 -9.88 -32.24 -0.95
CA VAL A 31 -8.98 -31.24 -1.50
C VAL A 31 -8.03 -31.89 -2.50
N VAL A 32 -7.84 -31.27 -3.66
CA VAL A 32 -6.84 -31.67 -4.64
C VAL A 32 -5.53 -30.97 -4.31
N LEU A 33 -4.41 -31.70 -4.29
CA LEU A 33 -3.08 -31.18 -3.98
C LEU A 33 -2.08 -31.60 -5.06
N VAL A 34 -1.08 -30.77 -5.34
CA VAL A 34 0.03 -31.07 -6.25
C VAL A 34 1.22 -31.60 -5.46
N ASP A 35 1.83 -32.69 -5.92
CA ASP A 35 3.08 -33.22 -5.35
C ASP A 35 4.27 -32.30 -5.71
N ILE A 36 4.90 -31.69 -4.71
CA ILE A 36 6.03 -30.77 -4.88
C ILE A 36 7.25 -31.49 -5.47
N GLY A 37 7.45 -32.77 -5.11
CA GLY A 37 8.56 -33.60 -5.55
C GLY A 37 8.52 -33.94 -7.04
N GLU A 38 7.33 -34.26 -7.54
CA GLU A 38 7.08 -34.49 -8.97
C GLU A 38 7.08 -33.16 -9.75
N ALA A 39 6.45 -32.10 -9.22
CA ALA A 39 6.47 -30.78 -9.87
C ALA A 39 7.88 -30.21 -10.01
N ALA A 40 8.76 -30.42 -9.02
CA ALA A 40 10.17 -30.06 -9.12
C ALA A 40 10.93 -30.85 -10.22
N ARG A 41 10.41 -32.00 -10.66
CA ARG A 41 10.87 -32.78 -11.82
C ARG A 41 10.17 -32.38 -13.11
N ARG A 42 9.40 -31.29 -13.09
CA ARG A 42 8.64 -30.72 -14.22
C ARG A 42 7.46 -31.59 -14.66
N GLU A 43 6.88 -32.35 -13.74
CA GLU A 43 5.69 -33.17 -13.94
C GLU A 43 4.61 -32.81 -12.91
N ILE A 44 3.39 -32.52 -13.35
CA ILE A 44 2.29 -32.23 -12.42
C ILE A 44 1.58 -33.53 -12.09
N HIS A 45 1.70 -33.97 -10.84
CA HIS A 45 0.94 -35.08 -10.30
C HIS A 45 0.03 -34.58 -9.18
N CYS A 46 -1.28 -34.84 -9.30
CA CYS A 46 -2.30 -34.38 -8.35
C CYS A 46 -2.89 -35.54 -7.55
N THR A 47 -3.20 -35.30 -6.27
CA THR A 47 -3.85 -36.26 -5.38
C THR A 47 -5.08 -35.65 -4.71
N GLU A 48 -6.21 -36.36 -4.68
CA GLU A 48 -7.39 -36.02 -3.86
C GLU A 48 -7.23 -36.60 -2.45
N THR A 49 -7.34 -35.76 -1.42
CA THR A 49 -7.28 -36.15 -0.01
C THR A 49 -8.40 -35.48 0.79
N PRO A 50 -9.00 -36.14 1.79
CA PRO A 50 -9.99 -35.49 2.67
C PRO A 50 -9.37 -34.34 3.46
N LEU A 51 -9.98 -33.16 3.40
CA LEU A 51 -9.49 -31.97 4.10
C LEU A 51 -9.65 -32.09 5.62
N GLU A 52 -10.62 -32.87 6.11
CA GLU A 52 -10.95 -33.08 7.54
C GLU A 52 -10.13 -34.17 8.24
N GLU A 53 -9.38 -35.00 7.51
CA GLU A 53 -8.54 -36.03 8.14
C GLU A 53 -7.40 -35.40 8.97
N CYS A 54 -6.91 -36.14 9.97
CA CYS A 54 -6.05 -35.64 11.05
C CYS A 54 -5.01 -34.63 10.55
N ALA A 55 -5.10 -33.39 11.05
CA ALA A 55 -4.22 -32.28 10.67
C ALA A 55 -2.72 -32.58 10.87
N GLU A 56 -2.39 -33.61 11.64
CA GLU A 56 -1.02 -34.10 11.83
C GLU A 56 -0.47 -34.85 10.62
N GLU A 57 -1.32 -35.46 9.78
CA GLU A 57 -0.90 -36.24 8.62
C GLU A 57 -0.86 -35.42 7.31
N LEU A 58 -1.81 -34.48 7.13
CA LEU A 58 -1.90 -33.69 5.90
C LEU A 58 -1.24 -32.31 6.05
N SER A 59 0.08 -32.26 5.84
CA SER A 59 0.82 -31.00 5.74
C SER A 59 0.96 -30.55 4.27
N PHE A 60 0.53 -29.33 3.97
CA PHE A 60 0.68 -28.73 2.64
C PHE A 60 0.93 -27.22 2.71
N VAL A 61 1.50 -26.66 1.64
CA VAL A 61 1.66 -25.22 1.43
C VAL A 61 0.51 -24.70 0.58
N ALA A 62 -0.15 -23.61 0.97
CA ALA A 62 -1.11 -22.92 0.09
C ALA A 62 -0.41 -21.73 -0.59
N LEU A 63 -0.48 -21.66 -1.92
CA LEU A 63 0.07 -20.53 -2.66
C LEU A 63 -0.89 -19.34 -2.64
N SER A 64 -0.33 -18.16 -2.41
CA SER A 64 -0.98 -16.87 -2.59
C SER A 64 -0.25 -16.11 -3.68
N TYR A 65 -0.92 -15.77 -4.77
CA TYR A 65 -0.24 -15.15 -5.92
C TYR A 65 -1.20 -14.27 -6.72
N ARG A 66 -0.63 -13.45 -7.61
CA ARG A 66 -1.38 -12.61 -8.54
C ARG A 66 -1.81 -13.45 -9.75
N TRP A 67 -3.11 -13.48 -10.01
CA TRP A 67 -3.61 -13.96 -11.32
C TRP A 67 -3.10 -13.03 -12.43
N GLY A 68 -2.26 -13.58 -13.31
CA GLY A 68 -1.72 -12.92 -14.49
C GLY A 68 -2.44 -13.32 -15.79
N GLU A 69 -1.92 -12.80 -16.90
CA GLU A 69 -2.37 -13.10 -18.26
C GLU A 69 -1.17 -13.67 -19.03
N VAL A 70 -0.84 -14.93 -18.78
CA VAL A 70 0.08 -15.70 -19.63
C VAL A 70 -0.70 -16.51 -20.66
N GLN A 71 -0.01 -16.97 -21.69
CA GLN A 71 -0.58 -17.91 -22.66
C GLN A 71 -1.09 -19.16 -21.92
N GLU A 72 -2.29 -19.62 -22.28
CA GLU A 72 -2.92 -20.79 -21.68
C GLU A 72 -2.02 -22.03 -21.79
N GLN A 73 -1.80 -22.70 -20.66
CA GLN A 73 -1.12 -23.98 -20.56
C GLN A 73 -2.09 -24.99 -19.97
N VAL A 74 -2.20 -26.16 -20.61
CA VAL A 74 -3.11 -27.22 -20.17
C VAL A 74 -2.31 -28.34 -19.53
N VAL A 75 -2.78 -28.80 -18.39
CA VAL A 75 -2.18 -29.90 -17.63
C VAL A 75 -3.25 -30.96 -17.35
N ASP A 76 -2.93 -32.23 -17.60
CA ASP A 76 -3.76 -33.34 -17.14
C ASP A 76 -3.48 -33.59 -15.65
N THR A 77 -4.52 -33.56 -14.83
CA THR A 77 -4.40 -33.77 -13.38
C THR A 77 -4.44 -35.24 -13.00
N GLU A 78 -4.74 -36.15 -13.94
CA GLU A 78 -5.01 -37.58 -13.70
C GLU A 78 -6.23 -37.85 -12.80
N LEU A 79 -6.97 -36.80 -12.42
CA LEU A 79 -8.18 -36.84 -11.58
C LEU A 79 -9.47 -36.65 -12.40
N GLY A 80 -9.38 -36.79 -13.72
CA GLY A 80 -10.52 -36.71 -14.63
C GLY A 80 -10.88 -35.30 -15.09
N TYR A 81 -10.00 -34.31 -14.89
CA TYR A 81 -10.14 -32.97 -15.48
C TYR A 81 -8.79 -32.40 -15.95
N LEU A 82 -8.86 -31.49 -16.92
CA LEU A 82 -7.72 -30.74 -17.42
C LEU A 82 -7.67 -29.37 -16.73
N ALA A 83 -6.55 -29.05 -16.10
CA ALA A 83 -6.30 -27.72 -15.55
C ALA A 83 -5.84 -26.77 -16.66
N SER A 84 -6.61 -25.70 -16.90
CA SER A 84 -6.25 -24.60 -17.81
C SER A 84 -5.63 -23.46 -17.00
N ILE A 85 -4.33 -23.26 -17.18
CA ILE A 85 -3.51 -22.31 -16.41
C ILE A 85 -3.21 -21.11 -17.29
N THR A 86 -3.77 -19.95 -16.95
CA THR A 86 -3.49 -18.67 -17.61
C THR A 86 -2.81 -17.67 -16.68
N SER A 87 -2.63 -18.03 -15.41
CA SER A 87 -2.22 -17.08 -14.38
C SER A 87 -0.70 -16.92 -14.25
N PHE A 88 0.07 -17.97 -14.53
CA PHE A 88 1.53 -18.01 -14.42
C PHE A 88 2.12 -19.05 -15.38
N ALA A 89 3.41 -18.95 -15.67
CA ALA A 89 4.09 -19.94 -16.50
C ALA A 89 4.41 -21.20 -15.68
N LEU A 90 4.20 -22.40 -16.24
CA LEU A 90 4.54 -23.65 -15.56
C LEU A 90 6.03 -23.77 -15.19
N ASP A 91 6.92 -23.20 -16.01
CA ASP A 91 8.36 -23.16 -15.71
C ASP A 91 8.63 -22.46 -14.37
N ASP A 92 7.99 -21.29 -14.15
CA ASP A 92 8.14 -20.50 -12.92
C ASP A 92 7.61 -21.29 -11.71
N PHE A 93 6.52 -22.06 -11.88
CA PHE A 93 5.96 -22.92 -10.85
C PHE A 93 6.86 -24.14 -10.54
N TYR A 94 7.44 -24.79 -11.55
CA TYR A 94 8.38 -25.89 -11.35
C TYR A 94 9.64 -25.45 -10.60
N ASP A 95 10.17 -24.28 -10.96
CA ASP A 95 11.34 -23.70 -10.29
C ASP A 95 11.00 -23.35 -8.84
N LEU A 96 9.81 -22.81 -8.57
CA LEU A 96 9.30 -22.61 -7.21
C LEU A 96 9.22 -23.92 -6.39
N CYS A 97 8.67 -24.99 -6.97
CA CYS A 97 8.60 -26.30 -6.30
C CYS A 97 10.01 -26.86 -6.02
N SER A 98 10.95 -26.69 -6.95
CA SER A 98 12.37 -27.05 -6.74
C SER A 98 12.97 -26.32 -5.53
N MET A 99 12.64 -25.04 -5.36
CA MET A 99 13.08 -24.27 -4.19
C MET A 99 12.41 -24.70 -2.89
N MET A 100 11.10 -25.00 -2.91
CA MET A 100 10.40 -25.51 -1.72
C MET A 100 11.05 -26.78 -1.16
N ARG A 101 11.57 -27.66 -2.02
CA ARG A 101 12.29 -28.87 -1.60
C ARG A 101 13.60 -28.59 -0.86
N LYS A 102 14.23 -27.45 -1.15
CA LYS A 102 15.51 -27.05 -0.55
C LYS A 102 15.30 -26.13 0.66
N GLU A 103 14.17 -25.44 0.73
CA GLU A 103 13.83 -24.54 1.82
C GLU A 103 13.73 -25.31 3.16
N PRO A 104 14.47 -24.92 4.21
CA PRO A 104 14.59 -25.73 5.43
C PRO A 104 13.28 -26.08 6.15
N ASN A 105 12.26 -25.22 6.10
CA ASN A 105 10.99 -25.43 6.78
C ASN A 105 9.92 -26.06 5.86
N LEU A 106 10.11 -26.03 4.54
CA LEU A 106 9.17 -26.62 3.57
C LEU A 106 9.65 -27.96 3.01
N LYS A 107 10.93 -28.33 3.16
CA LYS A 107 11.49 -29.58 2.62
C LYS A 107 10.78 -30.87 3.05
N SER A 108 10.12 -30.85 4.22
CA SER A 108 9.35 -31.99 4.74
C SER A 108 7.89 -32.00 4.28
N ILE A 109 7.42 -30.91 3.66
CA ILE A 109 6.05 -30.78 3.17
C ILE A 109 6.01 -31.34 1.75
N LYS A 110 5.15 -32.34 1.54
CA LYS A 110 5.06 -33.06 0.26
C LYS A 110 4.18 -32.34 -0.76
N TYR A 111 3.20 -31.58 -0.30
CA TYR A 111 2.10 -31.10 -1.12
C TYR A 111 1.99 -29.58 -1.17
N VAL A 112 1.56 -29.07 -2.32
CA VAL A 112 1.21 -27.65 -2.50
C VAL A 112 -0.21 -27.55 -3.07
N TRP A 113 -0.98 -26.60 -2.56
CA TRP A 113 -2.27 -26.22 -3.09
C TRP A 113 -2.14 -24.92 -3.91
N VAL A 114 -2.59 -24.97 -5.15
CA VAL A 114 -2.62 -23.82 -6.06
C VAL A 114 -3.94 -23.85 -6.84
N ASP A 115 -4.77 -22.84 -6.64
CA ASP A 115 -6.14 -22.77 -7.17
C ASP A 115 -6.23 -22.95 -8.70
N ALA A 116 -5.24 -22.50 -9.47
CA ALA A 116 -5.20 -22.66 -10.93
C ALA A 116 -5.09 -24.11 -11.39
N ILE A 117 -4.58 -25.01 -10.54
CA ILE A 117 -4.42 -26.45 -10.86
C ILE A 117 -5.41 -27.29 -10.05
N CYS A 118 -5.51 -27.02 -8.75
CA CYS A 118 -6.27 -27.80 -7.78
C CYS A 118 -7.79 -27.59 -7.84
N VAL A 119 -8.27 -26.59 -8.59
CA VAL A 119 -9.71 -26.34 -8.77
C VAL A 119 -10.13 -26.75 -10.17
N ASP A 120 -11.03 -27.72 -10.26
CA ASP A 120 -11.66 -28.10 -11.53
C ASP A 120 -12.48 -26.94 -12.07
N GLN A 121 -11.91 -26.18 -13.01
CA GLN A 121 -12.56 -25.02 -13.61
C GLN A 121 -13.70 -25.41 -14.56
N THR A 122 -13.75 -26.67 -15.01
CA THR A 122 -14.71 -27.19 -16.00
C THR A 122 -16.00 -27.68 -15.36
N ASN A 123 -15.92 -28.20 -14.13
CA ASN A 123 -17.07 -28.63 -13.36
C ASN A 123 -17.57 -27.52 -12.43
N TYR A 124 -18.69 -26.90 -12.80
CA TYR A 124 -19.28 -25.78 -12.07
C TYR A 124 -19.55 -26.09 -10.58
N GLU A 125 -20.11 -27.26 -10.26
CA GLU A 125 -20.46 -27.63 -8.88
C GLU A 125 -19.21 -27.88 -8.03
N ARG A 126 -18.21 -28.62 -8.55
CA ARG A 126 -16.93 -28.83 -7.86
C ARG A 126 -16.18 -27.51 -7.66
N ARG A 127 -16.15 -26.64 -8.67
CA ARG A 127 -15.57 -25.29 -8.60
C ARG A 127 -16.22 -24.48 -7.50
N LYS A 128 -17.56 -24.41 -7.49
CA LYS A 128 -18.34 -23.67 -6.50
C LYS A 128 -18.10 -24.20 -5.09
N ALA A 129 -18.16 -25.52 -4.90
CA ALA A 129 -17.90 -26.17 -3.62
C ALA A 129 -16.48 -25.85 -3.11
N THR A 130 -15.47 -25.92 -3.98
CA THR A 130 -14.09 -25.62 -3.61
C THR A 130 -13.89 -24.14 -3.26
N ILE A 131 -14.50 -23.22 -4.02
CA ILE A 131 -14.47 -21.78 -3.73
C ILE A 131 -15.07 -21.50 -2.34
N HIS A 132 -16.17 -22.15 -1.98
CA HIS A 132 -16.75 -22.03 -0.64
C HIS A 132 -15.84 -22.58 0.48
N GLN A 133 -14.92 -23.49 0.16
CA GLN A 133 -13.96 -24.09 1.08
C GLN A 133 -12.58 -23.42 1.06
N MET A 134 -12.33 -22.41 0.21
CA MET A 134 -11.01 -21.77 0.09
C MET A 134 -10.48 -21.26 1.43
N SER A 135 -11.31 -20.58 2.22
CA SER A 135 -10.91 -20.11 3.55
C SER A 135 -10.46 -21.26 4.45
N ASN A 136 -11.15 -22.41 4.39
CA ASN A 136 -10.80 -23.59 5.18
C ASN A 136 -9.52 -24.27 4.68
N ILE A 137 -9.27 -24.25 3.36
CA ILE A 137 -8.03 -24.76 2.77
C ILE A 137 -6.84 -23.91 3.23
N TYR A 138 -6.92 -22.57 3.08
CA TYR A 138 -5.86 -21.68 3.58
C TYR A 138 -5.70 -21.76 5.10
N GLU A 139 -6.80 -21.90 5.83
CA GLU A 139 -6.75 -22.08 7.27
C GLU A 139 -6.04 -23.39 7.63
N LYS A 140 -6.24 -24.50 6.92
CA LYS A 140 -5.57 -25.78 7.23
C LYS A 140 -4.14 -25.88 6.71
N ALA A 141 -3.71 -25.02 5.79
CA ALA A 141 -2.35 -25.02 5.28
C ALA A 141 -1.29 -24.81 6.39
N ALA A 142 -0.17 -25.53 6.29
CA ALA A 142 0.95 -25.39 7.21
C ALA A 142 1.62 -24.02 7.05
N TYR A 143 1.78 -23.58 5.81
CA TYR A 143 2.25 -22.25 5.44
C TYR A 143 1.41 -21.68 4.31
N ILE A 144 1.23 -20.37 4.33
CA ILE A 144 0.76 -19.60 3.18
C ILE A 144 1.99 -18.96 2.55
N LEU A 145 2.29 -19.31 1.30
CA LEU A 145 3.43 -18.75 0.58
C LEU A 145 2.96 -17.73 -0.44
N ALA A 146 3.25 -16.46 -0.17
CA ALA A 146 3.03 -15.36 -1.09
C ALA A 146 4.11 -15.33 -2.18
N VAL A 147 3.71 -15.35 -3.45
CA VAL A 147 4.62 -15.24 -4.60
C VAL A 147 4.12 -14.13 -5.53
N PRO A 148 4.42 -12.85 -5.21
CA PRO A 148 3.84 -11.70 -5.91
C PRO A 148 4.14 -11.67 -7.41
N ASP A 149 5.27 -12.22 -7.83
CA ASP A 149 5.77 -12.24 -9.21
C ASP A 149 5.68 -13.63 -9.87
N LEU A 150 4.83 -14.55 -9.39
CA LEU A 150 4.68 -15.88 -10.02
C LEU A 150 4.31 -15.80 -11.52
N HIS A 151 3.77 -14.67 -11.96
CA HIS A 151 3.47 -14.34 -13.35
C HIS A 151 4.61 -13.55 -14.03
N LYS A 152 5.86 -13.83 -13.65
CA LYS A 152 7.09 -13.17 -14.10
C LYS A 152 7.15 -12.97 -15.61
N ARG A 153 6.83 -14.00 -16.39
CA ARG A 153 6.80 -13.93 -17.87
C ARG A 153 5.88 -12.82 -18.40
N HIS A 154 4.71 -12.61 -17.77
CA HIS A 154 3.83 -11.50 -18.14
C HIS A 154 4.45 -10.15 -17.79
N LEU A 155 5.05 -10.01 -16.60
CA LEU A 155 5.71 -8.75 -16.19
C LEU A 155 6.78 -8.32 -17.19
N MET A 156 7.61 -9.26 -17.65
CA MET A 156 8.64 -9.02 -18.66
C MET A 156 8.06 -8.63 -20.03
N ASN A 157 6.95 -9.24 -20.43
CA ASN A 157 6.33 -8.99 -21.73
C ASN A 157 5.58 -7.65 -21.82
N VAL A 158 5.10 -7.12 -20.69
CA VAL A 158 4.35 -5.86 -20.65
C VAL A 158 5.22 -4.65 -20.97
N SER A 159 6.51 -4.67 -20.60
CA SER A 159 7.41 -3.53 -20.81
C SER A 159 8.87 -3.97 -20.88
N SER A 160 9.63 -3.43 -21.83
CA SER A 160 11.09 -3.61 -21.90
C SER A 160 11.81 -3.10 -20.65
N GLU A 161 11.26 -2.09 -19.97
CA GLU A 161 11.83 -1.61 -18.71
C GLU A 161 11.68 -2.64 -17.59
N ASN A 162 10.55 -3.36 -17.52
CA ASN A 162 10.39 -4.45 -16.56
C ASN A 162 11.39 -5.57 -16.81
N SER A 163 11.65 -5.90 -18.09
CA SER A 163 12.68 -6.88 -18.45
C SER A 163 14.08 -6.45 -18.01
N LYS A 164 14.45 -5.18 -18.18
CA LYS A 164 15.72 -4.64 -17.66
C LYS A 164 15.79 -4.71 -16.14
N ILE A 165 14.71 -4.36 -15.44
CA ILE A 165 14.64 -4.45 -13.97
C ILE A 165 14.77 -5.90 -13.51
N GLY A 166 14.10 -6.85 -14.17
CA GLY A 166 14.23 -8.29 -13.89
C GLY A 166 15.66 -8.78 -14.04
N GLN A 167 16.37 -8.35 -15.11
CA GLN A 167 17.80 -8.64 -15.26
C GLN A 167 18.62 -8.03 -14.12
N CYS A 168 18.36 -6.77 -13.75
CA CYS A 168 19.03 -6.13 -12.60
C CYS A 168 18.80 -6.89 -11.29
N ILE A 169 17.59 -7.42 -11.06
CA ILE A 169 17.28 -8.25 -9.88
C ILE A 169 18.10 -9.53 -9.93
N SER A 170 18.12 -10.23 -11.06
CA SER A 170 18.90 -11.46 -11.24
C SER A 170 20.39 -11.24 -10.99
N ASP A 171 20.96 -10.16 -11.53
CA ASP A 171 22.37 -9.79 -11.40
C ASP A 171 22.76 -9.42 -9.96
N ASN A 172 21.79 -8.97 -9.15
CA ASN A 172 22.00 -8.53 -7.77
C ASN A 172 21.20 -9.37 -6.76
N SER A 173 20.77 -10.58 -7.11
CA SER A 173 19.78 -11.36 -6.35
C SER A 173 20.24 -11.66 -4.92
N LYS A 174 21.50 -12.08 -4.75
CA LYS A 174 22.13 -12.31 -3.44
C LYS A 174 22.19 -11.05 -2.59
N TYR A 175 22.53 -9.91 -3.20
CA TYR A 175 22.57 -8.63 -2.49
C TYR A 175 21.18 -8.15 -2.07
N ILE A 176 20.21 -8.20 -2.98
CA ILE A 176 18.81 -7.84 -2.71
C ILE A 176 18.22 -8.74 -1.61
N TYR A 177 18.50 -10.04 -1.65
CA TYR A 177 18.07 -10.97 -0.62
C TYR A 177 18.60 -10.56 0.77
N HIS A 178 19.89 -10.31 0.90
CA HIS A 178 20.47 -9.88 2.18
C HIS A 178 20.03 -8.47 2.59
N LEU A 179 19.72 -7.60 1.62
CA LEU A 179 19.15 -6.28 1.88
C LEU A 179 17.75 -6.38 2.48
N ILE A 180 16.90 -7.25 1.93
CA ILE A 180 15.56 -7.52 2.50
C ILE A 180 15.67 -8.20 3.86
N GLN A 181 16.61 -9.14 4.08
CA GLN A 181 16.80 -9.78 5.39
C GLN A 181 17.40 -8.83 6.46
N GLY A 182 18.05 -7.75 6.05
CA GLY A 182 18.81 -6.89 6.98
C GLY A 182 20.14 -7.51 7.42
N ASN A 183 20.72 -8.38 6.60
CA ASN A 183 21.97 -9.10 6.88
C ASN A 183 23.19 -8.20 6.60
N THR A 184 23.47 -7.25 7.49
CA THR A 184 24.46 -6.19 7.25
C THR A 184 25.89 -6.71 7.03
N GLU A 185 26.30 -7.78 7.69
CA GLU A 185 27.64 -8.36 7.53
C GLU A 185 27.85 -8.90 6.11
N GLN A 186 26.91 -9.71 5.61
CA GLN A 186 26.96 -10.25 4.25
C GLN A 186 26.87 -9.15 3.18
N LEU A 187 26.12 -8.07 3.46
CA LEU A 187 26.08 -6.92 2.55
C LEU A 187 27.42 -6.20 2.46
N VAL A 188 28.15 -6.07 3.58
CA VAL A 188 29.50 -5.49 3.59
C VAL A 188 30.47 -6.37 2.81
N ASP A 189 30.39 -7.70 2.95
CA ASP A 189 31.22 -8.64 2.19
C ASP A 189 30.96 -8.52 0.68
N LEU A 190 29.69 -8.48 0.27
CA LEU A 190 29.30 -8.30 -1.13
C LEU A 190 29.68 -6.92 -1.69
N ASP A 191 29.66 -5.88 -0.87
CA ASP A 191 30.17 -4.56 -1.25
C ASP A 191 31.68 -4.61 -1.49
N ASN A 192 32.45 -5.26 -0.62
CA ASN A 192 33.88 -5.43 -0.80
C ASN A 192 34.20 -6.21 -2.08
N GLU A 193 33.51 -7.33 -2.33
CA GLU A 193 33.63 -8.11 -3.57
C GLU A 193 33.33 -7.26 -4.82
N PHE A 194 32.27 -6.45 -4.76
CA PHE A 194 31.92 -5.53 -5.84
C PHE A 194 33.00 -4.46 -6.07
N LEU A 195 33.55 -3.88 -5.00
CA LEU A 195 34.61 -2.87 -5.09
C LEU A 195 35.88 -3.47 -5.70
N ASP A 196 36.24 -4.71 -5.35
CA ASP A 196 37.36 -5.45 -5.94
C ASP A 196 37.13 -5.70 -7.44
N LYS A 197 35.95 -6.24 -7.80
CA LYS A 197 35.57 -6.50 -9.20
C LYS A 197 35.58 -5.22 -10.06
N SER A 198 35.18 -4.09 -9.46
CA SER A 198 35.14 -2.77 -10.12
C SER A 198 36.50 -2.06 -10.12
N LYS A 199 37.55 -2.69 -9.57
CA LYS A 199 38.91 -2.14 -9.46
C LYS A 199 38.95 -0.80 -8.71
N VAL A 200 38.10 -0.64 -7.70
CA VAL A 200 38.19 0.48 -6.77
C VAL A 200 39.49 0.34 -5.97
N PRO A 201 40.28 1.42 -5.79
CA PRO A 201 41.55 1.34 -5.06
C PRO A 201 41.42 0.57 -3.74
N GLU A 202 42.37 -0.34 -3.47
CA GLU A 202 42.42 -1.16 -2.24
C GLU A 202 42.73 -0.33 -0.98
N ASN A 203 42.77 1.00 -1.10
CA ASN A 203 42.97 1.87 0.03
C ASN A 203 41.80 1.75 1.02
N ARG A 204 42.13 1.27 2.22
CA ARG A 204 41.19 1.05 3.32
C ARG A 204 40.37 2.32 3.65
N THR A 205 41.01 3.48 3.70
CA THR A 205 40.37 4.74 4.06
C THR A 205 39.32 5.14 3.01
N LEU A 206 39.67 5.09 1.71
CA LEU A 206 38.71 5.38 0.64
C LEU A 206 37.49 4.45 0.73
N ARG A 207 37.71 3.13 0.85
CA ARG A 207 36.60 2.17 0.91
C ARG A 207 35.71 2.37 2.13
N GLN A 208 36.29 2.73 3.28
CA GLN A 208 35.51 3.10 4.47
C GLN A 208 34.68 4.37 4.25
N LEU A 209 35.24 5.39 3.60
CA LEU A 209 34.50 6.61 3.25
C LEU A 209 33.35 6.31 2.28
N LEU A 210 33.61 5.51 1.25
CA LEU A 210 32.58 5.07 0.31
C LEU A 210 31.47 4.31 1.02
N ALA A 211 31.83 3.34 1.86
CA ALA A 211 30.89 2.52 2.61
C ALA A 211 30.01 3.38 3.53
N ASN A 212 30.58 4.33 4.27
CA ASN A 212 29.86 5.06 5.30
C ASN A 212 29.09 6.29 4.79
N TYR A 213 29.48 6.88 3.66
CA TYR A 213 28.99 8.21 3.27
C TYR A 213 28.36 8.29 1.89
N THR A 214 28.36 7.20 1.12
CA THR A 214 27.66 7.15 -0.17
C THR A 214 26.29 6.49 -0.02
N ALA A 215 25.37 6.88 -0.89
CA ALA A 215 24.04 6.28 -0.98
C ALA A 215 24.02 4.96 -1.79
N TYR A 216 25.17 4.46 -2.26
CA TYR A 216 25.25 3.39 -3.27
C TYR A 216 25.74 2.04 -2.73
N LEU A 217 26.16 1.99 -1.46
CA LEU A 217 26.57 0.79 -0.75
C LEU A 217 25.60 0.48 0.41
N SER A 218 25.83 -0.63 1.08
CA SER A 218 24.96 -1.20 2.11
C SER A 218 24.53 -0.18 3.17
N HIS A 219 25.46 0.59 3.72
CA HIS A 219 25.13 1.61 4.73
C HIS A 219 24.14 2.65 4.21
N GLY A 220 24.34 3.19 2.99
CA GLY A 220 23.43 4.18 2.40
C GLY A 220 22.10 3.58 1.92
N LEU A 221 22.06 2.25 1.75
CA LEU A 221 20.86 1.51 1.41
C LEU A 221 20.05 1.05 2.64
N THR A 222 20.68 0.96 3.83
CA THR A 222 20.05 0.52 5.09
C THR A 222 19.88 1.62 6.14
N THR A 223 20.70 2.66 6.10
CA THR A 223 20.75 3.70 7.14
C THR A 223 20.26 5.03 6.58
N THR A 224 19.37 5.68 7.34
CA THR A 224 18.92 7.02 7.00
C THR A 224 20.09 7.99 7.18
N LEU A 225 20.72 8.40 6.07
CA LEU A 225 21.70 9.48 6.09
C LEU A 225 21.03 10.72 6.69
N ARG A 226 21.66 11.37 7.68
CA ARG A 226 21.05 12.45 8.47
C ARG A 226 20.42 13.51 7.54
N GLN A 227 19.08 13.50 7.47
CA GLN A 227 18.24 14.23 6.51
C GLN A 227 18.21 15.75 6.71
N ASN A 228 19.04 16.32 7.58
CA ASN A 228 19.06 17.77 7.82
C ASN A 228 19.61 18.57 6.62
N LEU A 229 20.18 17.89 5.63
CA LEU A 229 20.65 18.48 4.39
C LEU A 229 19.54 18.45 3.34
N TYR A 230 18.69 19.48 3.31
CA TYR A 230 17.67 19.70 2.27
C TYR A 230 18.23 19.72 0.83
N ASN A 231 19.57 19.68 0.65
CA ASN A 231 20.27 19.67 -0.63
C ASN A 231 21.27 18.51 -0.78
N TYR A 232 21.07 17.37 -0.09
CA TYR A 232 21.98 16.23 -0.25
C TYR A 232 21.94 15.71 -1.68
N ASP A 233 23.10 15.73 -2.33
CA ASP A 233 23.34 15.22 -3.69
C ASP A 233 24.35 14.07 -3.58
N SER A 234 23.89 12.85 -3.84
CA SER A 234 24.69 11.64 -3.66
C SER A 234 25.85 11.55 -4.66
N GLU A 235 25.71 12.12 -5.85
CA GLU A 235 26.78 12.15 -6.85
C GLU A 235 27.86 13.15 -6.44
N LYS A 236 27.48 14.37 -6.04
CA LYS A 236 28.45 15.37 -5.53
C LYS A 236 29.19 14.88 -4.30
N THR A 237 28.52 14.13 -3.41
CA THR A 237 29.16 13.54 -2.24
C THR A 237 30.22 12.52 -2.64
N LEU A 238 29.93 11.68 -3.64
CA LEU A 238 30.89 10.71 -4.17
C LEU A 238 32.09 11.42 -4.83
N ASP A 239 31.86 12.44 -5.64
CA ASP A 239 32.91 13.23 -6.28
C ASP A 239 33.81 13.90 -5.24
N MET A 240 33.23 14.47 -4.18
CA MET A 240 33.99 15.09 -3.10
C MET A 240 34.85 14.08 -2.32
N ILE A 241 34.33 12.88 -2.03
CA ILE A 241 35.13 11.80 -1.40
C ILE A 241 36.30 11.43 -2.31
N CYS A 242 36.04 11.34 -3.60
CA CYS A 242 37.01 11.00 -4.63
C CYS A 242 38.13 12.04 -4.75
N GLU A 243 37.80 13.32 -4.79
CA GLU A 243 38.74 14.45 -4.84
C GLU A 243 39.57 14.54 -3.54
N SER A 244 38.92 14.40 -2.39
CA SER A 244 39.58 14.44 -1.07
C SER A 244 40.61 13.33 -0.94
N TYR A 245 40.29 12.13 -1.43
CA TYR A 245 41.21 11.00 -1.45
C TYR A 245 42.41 11.24 -2.37
N GLU A 246 42.20 11.70 -3.60
CA GLU A 246 43.31 11.97 -4.54
C GLU A 246 44.25 13.06 -4.03
N ALA A 247 43.70 14.12 -3.45
CA ALA A 247 44.49 15.16 -2.81
C ALA A 247 45.32 14.64 -1.63
N SER A 248 44.86 13.57 -0.95
CA SER A 248 45.63 12.90 0.11
C SER A 248 46.76 12.01 -0.43
N LEU A 249 46.65 11.52 -1.67
CA LEU A 249 47.68 10.71 -2.34
C LEU A 249 48.79 11.56 -2.97
N ALA A 250 48.44 12.74 -3.48
CA ALA A 250 49.39 13.62 -4.11
C ALA A 250 50.34 14.21 -3.06
N ASN A 251 51.64 13.89 -3.14
CA ASN A 251 52.71 14.60 -2.40
C ASN A 251 52.82 16.10 -2.77
N SER A 252 51.85 16.67 -3.48
CA SER A 252 51.79 18.08 -3.80
C SER A 252 51.19 18.81 -2.60
N HIS A 253 52.03 19.56 -1.89
CA HIS A 253 51.59 20.46 -0.82
C HIS A 253 50.50 21.43 -1.29
N GLU A 254 50.45 21.82 -2.56
CA GLU A 254 49.49 22.81 -3.10
C GLU A 254 48.02 22.35 -3.08
N ASN A 255 47.72 21.11 -3.48
CA ASN A 255 46.34 20.59 -3.44
C ASN A 255 45.87 20.30 -2.01
N LEU A 256 46.77 19.79 -1.18
CA LEU A 256 46.51 19.56 0.24
C LEU A 256 46.28 20.89 0.95
N ASP A 257 47.01 21.94 0.58
CA ASP A 257 46.82 23.30 1.10
C ASP A 257 45.55 23.95 0.55
N CYS A 258 45.08 23.65 -0.67
CA CYS A 258 43.78 24.13 -1.17
C CYS A 258 42.61 23.51 -0.38
N ILE A 259 42.65 22.20 -0.14
CA ILE A 259 41.66 21.51 0.70
C ILE A 259 41.78 21.97 2.15
N LYS A 260 43.00 22.05 2.70
CA LYS A 260 43.23 22.58 4.05
C LYS A 260 42.79 24.03 4.16
N ASN A 261 43.00 24.90 3.17
CA ASN A 261 42.58 26.30 3.19
C ASN A 261 41.05 26.43 3.10
N ARG A 262 40.37 25.53 2.40
CA ARG A 262 38.90 25.40 2.44
C ARG A 262 38.40 24.89 3.80
N ILE A 263 39.16 24.03 4.48
CA ILE A 263 38.85 23.50 5.82
C ILE A 263 39.28 24.47 6.94
N GLN A 264 40.28 25.33 6.72
CA GLN A 264 40.94 26.19 7.73
C GLN A 264 40.14 27.45 8.10
N TYR A 265 38.98 27.68 7.48
CA TYR A 265 38.06 28.71 7.97
C TYR A 265 37.38 28.33 9.30
N GLU A 266 37.66 27.14 9.84
CA GLU A 266 37.32 26.77 11.22
C GLU A 266 38.53 26.31 12.05
N ASP A 267 38.48 26.68 13.33
CA ASP A 267 39.51 26.64 14.36
C ASP A 267 39.98 25.22 14.75
N CYS A 268 40.71 24.54 13.86
CA CYS A 268 41.13 23.14 14.05
C CYS A 268 42.60 22.88 13.68
N ARG A 269 43.54 23.74 14.09
CA ARG A 269 44.94 23.67 13.61
C ARG A 269 45.80 22.49 14.10
N ASN A 270 45.38 21.65 15.05
CA ASN A 270 46.29 20.65 15.67
C ASN A 270 45.71 19.23 15.87
N ARG A 271 44.85 18.72 14.99
CA ARG A 271 44.26 17.37 15.17
C ARG A 271 44.75 16.33 14.15
N PRO A 272 44.84 15.04 14.53
CA PRO A 272 45.25 13.95 13.64
C PRO A 272 44.36 13.83 12.40
N LEU A 273 44.90 13.31 11.29
CA LEU A 273 44.19 13.11 10.01
C LEU A 273 42.93 12.22 10.17
N ASP A 274 42.96 11.28 11.11
CA ASP A 274 41.80 10.44 11.46
C ASP A 274 40.62 11.24 12.06
N ASP A 275 40.89 12.44 12.60
CA ASP A 275 39.90 13.38 13.20
C ASP A 275 39.43 14.45 12.18
N LEU A 276 40.04 14.47 10.98
CA LEU A 276 39.66 15.30 9.83
C LEU A 276 38.63 14.60 8.93
N LEU A 277 38.64 13.26 8.92
CA LEU A 277 37.69 12.42 8.19
C LEU A 277 36.37 12.19 8.95
N ALA A 278 36.21 12.82 10.12
CA ALA A 278 34.96 12.77 10.87
C ALA A 278 33.84 13.52 10.10
N TYR A 279 32.78 12.79 9.78
CA TYR A 279 31.58 13.20 9.03
C TYR A 279 31.16 14.67 9.15
N TYR A 280 31.15 15.24 10.36
CA TYR A 280 30.66 16.61 10.59
C TYR A 280 31.51 17.69 9.91
N LYS A 281 32.79 17.43 9.60
CA LYS A 281 33.62 18.38 8.85
C LYS A 281 33.39 18.27 7.35
N VAL A 282 33.27 17.06 6.83
CA VAL A 282 32.91 16.81 5.41
C VAL A 282 31.50 17.34 5.12
N ALA A 283 30.56 17.14 6.05
CA ALA A 283 29.22 17.73 6.01
C ALA A 283 29.26 19.26 6.18
N GLY A 284 30.11 19.81 7.06
CA GLY A 284 30.31 21.25 7.22
C GLY A 284 30.81 21.94 5.95
N ILE A 285 31.67 21.27 5.17
CA ILE A 285 32.10 21.73 3.83
C ILE A 285 30.94 21.71 2.83
N LEU A 286 30.01 20.76 2.93
CA LEU A 286 28.80 20.68 2.10
C LEU A 286 27.72 21.72 2.49
N GLU A 287 27.65 22.10 3.76
CA GLU A 287 26.63 23.02 4.30
C GLU A 287 26.95 24.50 4.07
N GLN A 288 28.24 24.88 3.99
CA GLN A 288 28.65 26.26 3.77
C GLN A 288 28.52 26.66 2.29
N LYS A 289 27.29 26.88 1.82
CA LYS A 289 27.08 27.84 0.74
C LYS A 289 27.47 29.23 1.28
N PRO A 290 28.33 30.01 0.59
CA PRO A 290 28.63 31.36 1.03
C PRO A 290 27.32 32.14 1.10
N TYR A 291 26.88 32.44 2.33
CA TYR A 291 25.68 33.22 2.60
C TYR A 291 25.96 34.67 2.17
N GLY A 292 25.88 34.93 0.86
CA GLY A 292 26.20 36.25 0.32
C GLY A 292 26.36 36.39 -1.20
N SER A 293 26.44 35.31 -1.99
CA SER A 293 26.62 35.42 -3.45
C SER A 293 25.58 34.62 -4.22
N ILE A 294 24.40 35.22 -4.43
CA ILE A 294 23.31 34.63 -5.23
C ILE A 294 23.60 34.73 -6.75
N TYR A 295 24.72 35.34 -7.16
CA TYR A 295 25.01 35.64 -8.57
C TYR A 295 26.37 35.14 -9.09
N GLN A 296 27.08 34.29 -8.35
CA GLN A 296 28.25 33.59 -8.89
C GLN A 296 28.03 32.06 -8.84
N THR A 297 27.14 31.57 -9.69
CA THR A 297 27.22 30.20 -10.22
C THR A 297 28.30 30.09 -11.30
N GLY A 298 29.36 30.91 -11.19
CA GLY A 298 30.48 30.90 -12.11
C GLY A 298 31.20 29.57 -11.98
N ASP A 299 31.09 28.77 -13.03
CA ASP A 299 31.96 27.66 -13.40
C ASP A 299 32.62 26.98 -12.20
N TRP A 300 31.88 26.09 -11.54
CA TRP A 300 32.51 24.90 -10.99
C TRP A 300 33.19 24.21 -12.17
N CYS A 301 34.43 24.61 -12.48
CA CYS A 301 35.26 23.88 -13.42
C CYS A 301 35.35 22.47 -12.85
N PRO A 302 34.76 21.45 -13.50
CA PRO A 302 34.98 20.07 -13.09
C PRO A 302 36.50 19.90 -13.20
N PHE A 303 37.18 19.77 -12.06
CA PHE A 303 38.63 19.64 -11.99
C PHE A 303 39.02 18.30 -12.62
N GLY A 304 39.10 18.27 -13.95
CA GLY A 304 39.26 17.05 -14.73
C GLY A 304 38.09 16.10 -14.50
N THR A 305 37.25 15.91 -15.51
CA THR A 305 36.44 14.69 -15.64
C THR A 305 37.38 13.49 -15.80
N TYR A 306 38.08 13.12 -14.73
CA TYR A 306 38.71 11.82 -14.61
C TYR A 306 37.55 10.84 -14.64
N ASN A 307 37.33 10.27 -15.81
CA ASN A 307 36.35 9.23 -16.10
C ASN A 307 36.71 7.99 -15.27
N ARG A 308 36.39 8.03 -13.97
CA ARG A 308 36.55 6.90 -13.07
C ARG A 308 35.43 5.95 -13.43
N ILE A 309 35.71 5.01 -14.33
CA ILE A 309 34.77 3.97 -14.74
C ILE A 309 34.10 3.33 -13.51
N TRP A 310 34.83 3.14 -12.41
CA TRP A 310 34.31 2.56 -11.18
C TRP A 310 33.30 3.44 -10.42
N THR A 311 33.36 4.78 -10.50
CA THR A 311 32.34 5.64 -9.84
C THR A 311 31.01 5.54 -10.58
N HIS A 312 31.05 5.52 -11.91
CA HIS A 312 29.86 5.25 -12.74
C HIS A 312 29.28 3.86 -12.46
N GLU A 313 30.13 2.84 -12.31
CA GLU A 313 29.68 1.49 -11.94
C GLU A 313 29.03 1.44 -10.56
N LEU A 314 29.59 2.16 -9.57
CA LEU A 314 29.04 2.28 -8.23
C LEU A 314 27.65 2.95 -8.24
N ILE A 315 27.53 4.11 -8.93
CA ILE A 315 26.25 4.83 -9.10
C ILE A 315 25.24 3.93 -9.81
N ARG A 316 25.64 3.30 -10.92
CA ARG A 316 24.79 2.40 -11.71
C ARG A 316 24.26 1.25 -10.88
N ARG A 317 25.13 0.54 -10.15
CA ARG A 317 24.73 -0.55 -9.26
C ARG A 317 23.76 -0.08 -8.18
N GLY A 318 24.09 1.01 -7.49
CA GLY A 318 23.23 1.54 -6.43
C GLY A 318 21.84 1.95 -6.94
N ASN A 319 21.78 2.59 -8.10
CA ASN A 319 20.52 2.96 -8.76
C ASN A 319 19.73 1.72 -9.21
N ASN A 320 20.39 0.71 -9.78
CA ASN A 320 19.75 -0.55 -10.18
C ASN A 320 19.14 -1.28 -8.97
N ILE A 321 19.86 -1.34 -7.84
CA ILE A 321 19.34 -1.96 -6.61
C ILE A 321 18.12 -1.18 -6.09
N ARG A 322 18.15 0.15 -6.07
CA ARG A 322 17.01 0.96 -5.64
C ARG A 322 15.78 0.79 -6.54
N GLN A 323 15.99 0.75 -7.86
CA GLN A 323 14.90 0.48 -8.82
C GLN A 323 14.34 -0.93 -8.65
N ALA A 324 15.20 -1.94 -8.45
CA ALA A 324 14.79 -3.30 -8.16
C ALA A 324 13.96 -3.37 -6.88
N MET A 325 14.43 -2.77 -5.77
CA MET A 325 13.68 -2.72 -4.51
C MET A 325 12.32 -2.03 -4.68
N LYS A 326 12.27 -0.91 -5.40
CA LYS A 326 11.02 -0.20 -5.71
C LYS A 326 10.05 -1.05 -6.53
N PHE A 327 10.55 -1.81 -7.50
CA PHE A 327 9.75 -2.75 -8.27
C PHE A 327 9.18 -3.87 -7.39
N LEU A 328 9.96 -4.44 -6.48
CA LEU A 328 9.49 -5.45 -5.51
C LEU A 328 8.42 -4.88 -4.55
N GLU A 329 8.55 -3.61 -4.12
CA GLU A 329 7.49 -2.92 -3.35
C GLU A 329 6.19 -2.83 -4.14
N ASP A 330 6.26 -2.44 -5.42
CA ASP A 330 5.09 -2.27 -6.27
C ASP A 330 4.41 -3.63 -6.53
N LEU A 331 5.19 -4.71 -6.66
CA LEU A 331 4.68 -6.09 -6.75
C LEU A 331 3.95 -6.52 -5.49
N ILE A 332 4.53 -6.27 -4.30
CA ILE A 332 3.86 -6.53 -3.02
C ILE A 332 2.56 -5.73 -2.93
N SER A 333 2.60 -4.43 -3.27
CA SER A 333 1.41 -3.59 -3.23
C SER A 333 0.34 -4.03 -4.22
N ASP A 334 0.69 -4.51 -5.42
CA ASP A 334 -0.30 -5.03 -6.36
C ASP A 334 -0.89 -6.36 -5.86
N TRP A 335 -0.06 -7.26 -5.36
CA TRP A 335 -0.50 -8.54 -4.80
C TRP A 335 -1.42 -8.34 -3.59
N SER A 336 -0.97 -7.58 -2.57
CA SER A 336 -1.70 -7.40 -1.30
C SER A 336 -3.01 -6.63 -1.45
N THR A 337 -3.17 -5.85 -2.52
CA THR A 337 -4.43 -5.13 -2.79
C THR A 337 -5.45 -5.97 -3.53
N ARG A 338 -5.15 -7.20 -3.94
CA ARG A 338 -6.16 -8.07 -4.58
C ARG A 338 -7.13 -8.62 -3.54
N VAL A 339 -8.41 -8.62 -3.91
CA VAL A 339 -9.51 -8.88 -2.98
C VAL A 339 -9.40 -10.23 -2.26
N TRP A 340 -9.06 -11.30 -2.99
CA TRP A 340 -8.92 -12.64 -2.40
C TRP A 340 -7.65 -12.78 -1.57
N VAL A 341 -6.54 -12.19 -2.03
CA VAL A 341 -5.27 -12.12 -1.31
C VAL A 341 -5.43 -11.49 0.08
N ILE A 342 -6.32 -10.50 0.21
CA ILE A 342 -6.64 -9.90 1.52
C ILE A 342 -7.09 -10.95 2.54
N SER A 343 -7.98 -11.85 2.13
CA SER A 343 -8.45 -12.92 3.02
C SER A 343 -7.32 -13.89 3.38
N GLU A 344 -6.43 -14.20 2.43
CA GLU A 344 -5.33 -15.15 2.58
C GLU A 344 -4.30 -14.69 3.60
N TYR A 345 -3.80 -13.44 3.49
CA TYR A 345 -2.82 -12.95 4.46
C TYR A 345 -3.44 -12.66 5.83
N HIS A 346 -4.76 -12.41 5.93
CA HIS A 346 -5.45 -12.32 7.22
C HIS A 346 -5.57 -13.69 7.91
N ILE A 347 -5.80 -14.75 7.15
CA ILE A 347 -5.74 -16.12 7.66
C ILE A 347 -4.32 -16.43 8.13
N ALA A 348 -3.31 -16.07 7.33
CA ALA A 348 -1.90 -16.24 7.69
C ALA A 348 -1.53 -15.45 8.96
N LYS A 349 -2.09 -14.23 9.13
CA LYS A 349 -1.90 -13.37 10.30
C LYS A 349 -2.37 -14.04 11.60
N LYS A 350 -3.49 -14.75 11.57
CA LYS A 350 -4.00 -15.48 12.75
C LYS A 350 -3.06 -16.60 13.20
N LYS A 351 -2.37 -17.24 12.26
CA LYS A 351 -1.44 -18.37 12.49
C LYS A 351 0.03 -17.96 12.56
N ASN A 352 0.35 -16.73 12.19
CA ASN A 352 1.70 -16.22 12.02
C ASN A 352 2.58 -17.11 11.12
N ASN A 353 2.02 -17.61 10.02
CA ASN A 353 2.65 -18.58 9.12
C ASN A 353 2.79 -18.08 7.67
N LEU A 354 2.81 -16.75 7.45
CA LEU A 354 3.05 -16.18 6.14
C LEU A 354 4.54 -16.23 5.79
N LYS A 355 4.85 -16.85 4.66
CA LYS A 355 6.13 -16.72 3.98
C LYS A 355 5.93 -15.97 2.66
N TYR A 356 6.98 -15.36 2.14
CA TYR A 356 6.97 -14.76 0.81
C TYR A 356 8.25 -15.03 0.05
N TRP A 357 8.14 -15.06 -1.28
CA TRP A 357 9.27 -15.26 -2.20
C TRP A 357 9.04 -14.52 -3.51
N PHE A 358 10.13 -14.18 -4.21
CA PHE A 358 10.10 -13.59 -5.55
C PHE A 358 10.84 -14.51 -6.53
N ILE A 359 10.18 -14.98 -7.57
CA ILE A 359 10.77 -15.82 -8.63
C ILE A 359 11.95 -15.11 -9.31
N GLU A 360 11.96 -13.78 -9.38
CA GLU A 360 13.09 -13.01 -9.91
C GLU A 360 14.39 -13.18 -9.10
N LEU A 361 14.31 -13.54 -7.82
CA LEU A 361 15.50 -13.82 -7.00
C LEU A 361 16.05 -15.23 -7.25
N SER A 362 15.27 -16.09 -7.89
CA SER A 362 15.63 -17.46 -8.25
C SER A 362 16.47 -17.45 -9.54
N ASN A 363 17.76 -17.14 -9.42
CA ASN A 363 18.67 -17.32 -10.54
C ASN A 363 19.19 -18.78 -10.53
N PRO A 364 18.83 -19.62 -11.52
CA PRO A 364 19.26 -21.02 -11.58
C PRO A 364 20.77 -21.17 -11.71
N ASP A 365 21.46 -20.17 -12.25
CA ASP A 365 22.92 -20.16 -12.39
C ASP A 365 23.62 -19.88 -11.04
N ASN A 366 22.90 -19.38 -10.04
CA ASN A 366 23.43 -19.05 -8.73
C ASN A 366 23.10 -20.14 -7.70
N LEU A 367 23.93 -21.19 -7.66
CA LEU A 367 23.76 -22.34 -6.75
C LEU A 367 23.63 -21.93 -5.27
N ASP A 368 24.34 -20.87 -4.85
CA ASP A 368 24.30 -20.34 -3.48
C ASP A 368 22.90 -19.91 -3.05
N MET A 369 22.05 -19.47 -3.98
CA MET A 369 20.70 -19.00 -3.67
C MET A 369 19.75 -20.15 -3.31
N THR A 370 20.11 -21.39 -3.67
CA THR A 370 19.17 -22.51 -3.59
C THR A 370 18.96 -23.06 -2.18
N GLU A 371 19.82 -22.70 -1.23
CA GLU A 371 19.70 -23.09 0.20
C GLU A 371 19.16 -21.96 1.09
N LEU A 372 18.89 -20.79 0.50
CA LEU A 372 18.37 -19.66 1.27
C LEU A 372 16.92 -19.88 1.67
N PRO A 373 16.56 -19.60 2.94
CA PRO A 373 15.17 -19.72 3.38
C PRO A 373 14.30 -18.67 2.70
N PHE A 374 13.02 -19.01 2.50
CA PHE A 374 12.04 -18.01 2.09
C PHE A 374 11.87 -16.95 3.19
N PHE A 375 11.54 -15.72 2.79
CA PHE A 375 11.31 -14.66 3.75
C PHE A 375 10.10 -14.99 4.62
N LYS A 376 10.22 -14.78 5.93
CA LYS A 376 9.12 -14.96 6.88
C LYS A 376 8.60 -13.60 7.30
N PHE A 377 7.28 -13.40 7.22
CA PHE A 377 6.65 -12.20 7.77
C PHE A 377 6.05 -12.53 9.14
N ASP A 378 6.64 -11.95 10.19
CA ASP A 378 6.22 -12.18 11.58
C ASP A 378 5.25 -11.08 12.03
N PHE A 379 3.95 -11.35 11.98
CA PHE A 379 2.89 -10.42 12.40
C PHE A 379 2.96 -10.03 13.88
N THR A 380 3.74 -10.75 14.69
CA THR A 380 3.91 -10.50 16.13
C THR A 380 5.16 -9.68 16.46
N ASN A 381 5.98 -9.35 15.45
CA ASN A 381 7.22 -8.62 15.68
C ASN A 381 6.92 -7.18 16.17
N PRO A 382 7.35 -6.81 17.40
CA PRO A 382 7.07 -5.49 17.96
C PRO A 382 7.72 -4.34 17.18
N ALA A 383 8.79 -4.60 16.42
CA ALA A 383 9.41 -3.61 15.55
C ALA A 383 8.40 -3.03 14.56
N PHE A 384 7.44 -3.85 14.09
CA PHE A 384 6.45 -3.44 13.11
C PHE A 384 5.47 -2.40 13.67
N SER A 385 5.12 -2.46 14.95
CA SER A 385 4.31 -1.44 15.61
C SER A 385 5.05 -0.12 15.72
N SER A 386 6.35 -0.15 16.00
CA SER A 386 7.16 1.07 16.20
C SER A 386 7.47 1.81 14.90
N VAL A 387 7.72 1.08 13.80
CA VAL A 387 8.02 1.64 12.48
C VAL A 387 6.81 2.38 11.90
N VAL A 388 5.62 1.81 12.08
CA VAL A 388 4.36 2.41 11.60
C VAL A 388 3.96 3.62 12.44
N GLY A 389 3.98 3.49 13.77
CA GLY A 389 3.44 4.52 14.66
C GLY A 389 4.21 5.84 14.66
N ASN A 390 5.52 5.82 14.40
CA ASN A 390 6.38 6.99 14.57
C ASN A 390 6.68 7.75 13.28
N ARG A 391 6.40 7.17 12.11
CA ARG A 391 6.66 7.82 10.82
C ARG A 391 5.32 8.12 10.15
N SER A 392 4.78 9.31 10.43
CA SER A 392 3.87 9.95 9.49
C SER A 392 4.65 10.11 8.19
N TYR A 393 4.55 9.12 7.30
CA TYR A 393 5.09 9.20 5.96
C TYR A 393 4.26 10.25 5.23
N ASP A 394 4.60 11.52 5.45
CA ASP A 394 4.11 12.60 4.63
C ASP A 394 4.60 12.33 3.22
N ASN A 395 3.70 11.77 2.39
CA ASN A 395 3.92 11.53 0.97
C ASN A 395 4.40 12.80 0.23
N TYR A 396 4.25 13.98 0.84
CA TYR A 396 4.79 15.24 0.35
C TYR A 396 6.32 15.26 0.22
N VAL A 397 7.06 14.52 1.04
CA VAL A 397 8.55 14.50 0.96
C VAL A 397 9.05 13.61 -0.19
N ALA A 398 8.21 12.70 -0.70
CA ALA A 398 8.58 11.73 -1.73
C ALA A 398 8.96 12.37 -3.08
N HIS A 399 8.59 13.63 -3.32
CA HIS A 399 8.84 14.26 -4.62
C HIS A 399 10.24 14.84 -4.80
N HIS A 400 11.04 14.99 -3.74
CA HIS A 400 12.26 15.78 -3.87
C HIS A 400 13.59 15.16 -3.48
N ASN A 401 13.68 13.96 -2.88
CA ASN A 401 14.91 13.15 -2.88
C ASN A 401 14.63 11.76 -2.27
N ASN A 402 15.14 10.70 -2.91
CA ASN A 402 15.07 9.29 -2.46
C ASN A 402 15.89 9.01 -1.19
N ALA A 403 15.73 9.82 -0.14
CA ALA A 403 16.55 9.77 1.07
C ALA A 403 16.15 8.64 2.04
N THR A 404 15.04 7.94 1.78
CA THR A 404 14.66 6.77 2.58
C THR A 404 15.52 5.57 2.16
N PRO A 405 16.15 4.86 3.11
CA PRO A 405 16.83 3.60 2.83
C PRO A 405 15.90 2.61 2.14
N ALA A 406 16.43 1.85 1.18
CA ALA A 406 15.61 1.01 0.31
C ALA A 406 14.97 -0.16 1.07
N ASP A 407 15.70 -0.76 2.01
CA ASP A 407 15.20 -1.81 2.91
C ASP A 407 14.08 -1.28 3.84
N VAL A 408 14.26 -0.09 4.41
CA VAL A 408 13.31 0.54 5.33
C VAL A 408 12.04 0.92 4.57
N SER A 409 12.16 1.43 3.35
CA SER A 409 11.03 1.69 2.46
C SER A 409 10.25 0.41 2.17
N PHE A 410 10.96 -0.66 1.77
CA PHE A 410 10.35 -1.96 1.47
C PHE A 410 9.61 -2.56 2.67
N HIS A 411 10.27 -2.63 3.83
CA HIS A 411 9.66 -3.15 5.05
C HIS A 411 8.49 -2.29 5.53
N SER A 412 8.62 -0.96 5.47
CA SER A 412 7.52 -0.05 5.83
C SER A 412 6.30 -0.27 4.93
N MET A 413 6.51 -0.43 3.62
CA MET A 413 5.45 -0.75 2.67
C MET A 413 4.81 -2.10 2.99
N LEU A 414 5.63 -3.16 3.18
CA LEU A 414 5.15 -4.50 3.49
C LEU A 414 4.31 -4.52 4.77
N ILE A 415 4.79 -3.88 5.85
CA ILE A 415 4.06 -3.77 7.12
C ILE A 415 2.75 -3.00 6.91
N LYS A 416 2.79 -1.88 6.18
CA LYS A 416 1.59 -1.08 5.89
C LYS A 416 0.53 -1.92 5.16
N GLN A 417 0.95 -2.65 4.12
CA GLN A 417 0.06 -3.47 3.32
C GLN A 417 -0.52 -4.66 4.12
N LEU A 418 0.26 -5.31 4.98
CA LEU A 418 -0.15 -6.57 5.61
C LEU A 418 -0.73 -6.40 7.02
N ASN A 419 -0.36 -5.35 7.74
CA ASN A 419 -0.72 -5.18 9.14
C ASN A 419 -1.68 -4.03 9.42
N THR A 420 -1.57 -2.91 8.69
CA THR A 420 -2.19 -1.64 9.09
C THR A 420 -3.42 -1.26 8.28
N GLN A 421 -3.76 -2.01 7.22
CA GLN A 421 -4.92 -1.67 6.38
C GLN A 421 -6.21 -1.67 7.19
N THR A 422 -6.94 -0.56 7.12
CA THR A 422 -8.27 -0.45 7.73
C THR A 422 -9.31 -1.25 6.96
N PHE A 423 -10.45 -1.52 7.59
CA PHE A 423 -11.61 -2.15 6.92
C PHE A 423 -12.02 -1.39 5.64
N LEU A 424 -12.08 -0.05 5.72
CA LEU A 424 -12.44 0.79 4.58
C LEU A 424 -11.39 0.76 3.46
N GLU A 425 -10.09 0.75 3.82
CA GLU A 425 -9.02 0.59 2.83
C GLU A 425 -9.13 -0.72 2.08
N MET A 426 -9.28 -1.84 2.81
CA MET A 426 -9.45 -3.14 2.18
C MET A 426 -10.68 -3.17 1.28
N MET A 427 -11.82 -2.62 1.73
CA MET A 427 -13.05 -2.62 0.96
C MET A 427 -12.95 -1.76 -0.30
N LEU A 428 -12.35 -0.57 -0.22
CA LEU A 428 -12.45 0.44 -1.28
C LEU A 428 -11.21 0.53 -2.18
N LYS A 429 -10.02 0.17 -1.69
CA LYS A 429 -8.77 0.16 -2.49
C LYS A 429 -8.51 -1.16 -3.18
N SER A 430 -9.16 -2.24 -2.74
CA SER A 430 -8.84 -3.55 -3.29
C SER A 430 -9.14 -3.63 -4.79
N LYS A 431 -8.42 -4.51 -5.50
CA LYS A 431 -8.67 -4.85 -6.90
C LYS A 431 -9.51 -6.12 -6.91
N ALA A 432 -10.72 -6.02 -7.44
CA ALA A 432 -11.68 -7.11 -7.50
C ALA A 432 -12.24 -7.21 -8.92
N SER A 433 -12.37 -8.43 -9.43
CA SER A 433 -13.02 -8.68 -10.72
C SER A 433 -14.51 -8.36 -10.66
N LYS A 434 -15.15 -8.63 -9.52
CA LYS A 434 -16.52 -8.22 -9.20
C LYS A 434 -16.53 -7.43 -7.89
N ASN A 435 -17.32 -6.37 -7.85
CA ASN A 435 -17.40 -5.52 -6.66
C ASN A 435 -17.99 -6.26 -5.44
N GLN A 436 -18.87 -7.24 -5.65
CA GLN A 436 -19.39 -8.09 -4.56
C GLN A 436 -18.32 -8.96 -3.88
N ASP A 437 -17.25 -9.36 -4.60
CA ASP A 437 -16.20 -10.23 -4.07
C ASP A 437 -15.48 -9.57 -2.88
N ARG A 438 -15.46 -8.23 -2.84
CA ARG A 438 -14.95 -7.42 -1.71
C ARG A 438 -15.61 -7.83 -0.41
N PHE A 439 -16.94 -7.98 -0.44
CA PHE A 439 -17.70 -8.35 0.76
C PHE A 439 -17.44 -9.80 1.16
N TYR A 440 -17.37 -10.72 0.21
CA TYR A 440 -17.09 -12.13 0.51
C TYR A 440 -15.70 -12.35 1.11
N ALA A 441 -14.69 -11.62 0.64
CA ALA A 441 -13.32 -11.76 1.14
C ALA A 441 -13.08 -11.02 2.48
N ILE A 442 -13.67 -9.82 2.64
CA ILE A 442 -13.29 -8.90 3.72
C ILE A 442 -14.25 -8.96 4.91
N LEU A 443 -15.56 -9.12 4.70
CA LEU A 443 -16.51 -9.19 5.82
C LEU A 443 -16.16 -10.27 6.86
N PRO A 444 -15.74 -11.50 6.49
CA PRO A 444 -15.37 -12.54 7.45
C PRO A 444 -14.24 -12.14 8.41
N GLN A 445 -13.39 -11.19 8.01
CA GLN A 445 -12.26 -10.69 8.80
C GLN A 445 -12.62 -9.44 9.61
N SER A 446 -13.86 -8.97 9.55
CA SER A 446 -14.31 -7.71 10.16
C SER A 446 -15.33 -7.93 11.28
N LYS A 447 -15.69 -6.85 11.98
CA LYS A 447 -16.82 -6.82 12.94
C LYS A 447 -18.20 -7.02 12.27
N TYR A 448 -18.28 -6.96 10.94
CA TYR A 448 -19.51 -7.08 10.15
C TYR A 448 -19.71 -8.47 9.51
N LYS A 449 -19.00 -9.50 10.01
CA LYS A 449 -19.05 -10.86 9.48
C LYS A 449 -20.46 -11.48 9.46
N ASP A 450 -21.36 -11.03 10.33
CA ASP A 450 -22.77 -11.46 10.39
C ASP A 450 -23.58 -11.07 9.15
N LYS A 451 -23.10 -10.11 8.36
CA LYS A 451 -23.75 -9.65 7.12
C LYS A 451 -23.44 -10.50 5.90
N LEU A 452 -22.48 -11.44 5.99
CA LEU A 452 -21.99 -12.24 4.86
C LEU A 452 -23.11 -12.97 4.11
N ASN A 453 -24.06 -13.57 4.84
CA ASN A 453 -25.16 -14.35 4.25
C ASN A 453 -26.14 -13.51 3.42
N GLN A 454 -26.06 -12.19 3.49
CA GLN A 454 -26.95 -11.28 2.77
C GLN A 454 -26.33 -10.78 1.46
N VAL A 455 -25.02 -10.95 1.25
CA VAL A 455 -24.26 -10.34 0.15
C VAL A 455 -24.83 -10.71 -1.22
N GLY A 456 -25.29 -11.96 -1.39
CA GLY A 456 -25.88 -12.45 -2.65
C GLY A 456 -27.13 -11.70 -3.10
N HIS A 457 -27.81 -10.97 -2.20
CA HIS A 457 -29.03 -10.21 -2.50
C HIS A 457 -28.80 -8.71 -2.66
N TRP A 458 -27.57 -8.22 -2.58
CA TRP A 458 -27.28 -6.78 -2.55
C TRP A 458 -27.08 -6.15 -3.92
N GLU A 459 -27.00 -6.94 -5.00
CA GLU A 459 -26.84 -6.45 -6.38
C GLU A 459 -25.63 -5.51 -6.57
N ILE A 460 -24.50 -5.82 -5.92
CA ILE A 460 -23.29 -4.97 -5.94
C ILE A 460 -22.53 -5.11 -7.26
N ASN A 461 -22.71 -4.14 -8.15
CA ASN A 461 -22.08 -4.10 -9.47
C ASN A 461 -21.08 -2.95 -9.66
N THR A 462 -21.14 -1.89 -8.86
CA THR A 462 -20.29 -0.69 -8.99
C THR A 462 -19.65 -0.29 -7.66
N MET A 463 -18.58 0.50 -7.69
CA MET A 463 -18.00 1.06 -6.47
C MET A 463 -18.97 1.98 -5.71
N MET A 464 -19.90 2.64 -6.42
CA MET A 464 -20.97 3.42 -5.78
C MET A 464 -21.91 2.51 -4.98
N SER A 465 -22.31 1.36 -5.54
CA SER A 465 -23.12 0.37 -4.82
C SER A 465 -22.39 -0.21 -3.61
N VAL A 466 -21.06 -0.41 -3.69
CA VAL A 466 -20.23 -0.81 -2.54
C VAL A 466 -20.35 0.22 -1.42
N LYS A 467 -20.09 1.49 -1.70
CA LYS A 467 -20.15 2.55 -0.68
C LYS A 467 -21.54 2.75 -0.11
N LEU A 468 -22.58 2.75 -0.94
CA LEU A 468 -23.98 2.82 -0.46
C LEU A 468 -24.26 1.68 0.51
N LYS A 469 -23.82 0.46 0.18
CA LYS A 469 -24.04 -0.68 1.04
C LYS A 469 -23.24 -0.60 2.33
N LEU A 470 -22.00 -0.09 2.28
CA LEU A 470 -21.22 0.21 3.49
C LEU A 470 -21.97 1.20 4.40
N PHE A 471 -22.53 2.29 3.87
CA PHE A 471 -23.34 3.21 4.68
C PHE A 471 -24.59 2.58 5.30
N GLU A 472 -25.12 1.51 4.71
CA GLU A 472 -26.24 0.77 5.26
C GLU A 472 -25.81 -0.13 6.42
N ILE A 473 -24.74 -0.93 6.24
CA ILE A 473 -24.38 -2.02 7.17
C ILE A 473 -23.41 -1.62 8.28
N MET A 474 -22.64 -0.55 8.09
CA MET A 474 -21.61 -0.14 9.05
C MET A 474 -22.22 0.45 10.33
N ASP A 475 -21.43 0.53 11.39
CA ASP A 475 -21.79 1.30 12.57
C ASP A 475 -21.59 2.81 12.34
N THR A 476 -21.99 3.62 13.32
CA THR A 476 -21.95 5.09 13.22
C THR A 476 -20.52 5.62 13.01
N ASN A 477 -19.52 5.02 13.65
CA ASN A 477 -18.14 5.51 13.60
C ASN A 477 -17.55 5.28 12.20
N ASP A 478 -17.67 4.06 11.68
CA ASP A 478 -17.12 3.76 10.35
C ASP A 478 -17.88 4.52 9.23
N LYS A 479 -19.18 4.84 9.44
CA LYS A 479 -19.92 5.74 8.52
C LYS A 479 -19.34 7.15 8.53
N TRP A 480 -18.95 7.67 9.69
CA TRP A 480 -18.30 8.97 9.76
C TRP A 480 -16.95 8.96 9.05
N ASP A 481 -16.13 7.96 9.30
CA ASP A 481 -14.82 7.84 8.64
C ASP A 481 -14.99 7.80 7.12
N LEU A 482 -15.92 6.98 6.60
CA LEU A 482 -16.20 6.94 5.16
C LEU A 482 -16.70 8.29 4.62
N PHE A 483 -17.55 9.00 5.37
CA PHE A 483 -18.06 10.30 4.96
C PHE A 483 -16.96 11.37 4.90
N PHE A 484 -16.12 11.48 5.92
CA PHE A 484 -15.02 12.44 5.98
C PHE A 484 -13.92 12.12 4.95
N LEU A 485 -13.61 10.84 4.74
CA LEU A 485 -12.74 10.41 3.63
C LEU A 485 -13.30 10.83 2.27
N SER A 486 -14.62 10.68 2.08
CA SER A 486 -15.29 11.03 0.83
C SER A 486 -15.36 12.53 0.57
N GLY A 487 -15.40 13.35 1.63
CA GLY A 487 -15.46 14.81 1.57
C GLY A 487 -14.13 15.52 1.81
N ASN A 488 -13.02 14.78 1.94
CA ASN A 488 -11.68 15.34 2.08
C ASN A 488 -11.36 16.24 0.87
N ILE A 489 -10.70 17.37 1.11
CA ILE A 489 -10.34 18.35 0.05
C ILE A 489 -9.53 17.73 -1.10
N TYR A 490 -8.72 16.71 -0.82
CA TYR A 490 -7.88 16.03 -1.81
C TYR A 490 -8.62 14.89 -2.51
N SER A 491 -9.76 14.45 -1.99
CA SER A 491 -10.61 13.47 -2.66
C SER A 491 -11.23 14.11 -3.90
N SER A 492 -11.27 13.35 -5.00
CA SER A 492 -11.84 13.86 -6.25
C SER A 492 -13.36 13.96 -6.05
N ASN A 493 -13.87 15.18 -5.90
CA ASN A 493 -15.31 15.41 -5.91
C ASN A 493 -15.69 16.24 -7.11
N THR A 494 -16.18 15.57 -8.14
CA THR A 494 -16.50 16.25 -9.39
C THR A 494 -17.84 16.97 -9.35
N TYR A 495 -18.68 16.80 -8.30
CA TYR A 495 -20.10 17.25 -8.17
C TYR A 495 -21.00 16.96 -9.41
N LYS A 496 -20.44 16.29 -10.42
CA LYS A 496 -21.06 15.91 -11.68
C LYS A 496 -21.89 14.64 -11.54
N VAL A 497 -21.64 13.86 -10.50
CA VAL A 497 -22.34 12.60 -10.26
C VAL A 497 -22.88 12.59 -8.83
N LEU A 498 -24.18 12.37 -8.70
CA LEU A 498 -24.85 12.19 -7.42
C LEU A 498 -25.09 10.68 -7.16
N PRO A 499 -24.96 10.16 -5.92
CA PRO A 499 -24.59 10.93 -4.74
C PRO A 499 -23.12 11.22 -4.54
N THR A 500 -22.78 12.46 -4.20
CA THR A 500 -21.38 12.90 -4.16
C THR A 500 -20.57 12.20 -3.08
N PHE A 501 -21.20 11.81 -1.98
CA PHE A 501 -20.56 11.04 -0.91
C PHE A 501 -20.23 9.59 -1.30
N VAL A 502 -20.81 9.05 -2.39
CA VAL A 502 -20.40 7.76 -2.94
C VAL A 502 -19.62 7.90 -4.26
N ALA A 503 -19.83 8.98 -5.00
CA ALA A 503 -19.16 9.24 -6.27
C ALA A 503 -17.69 9.66 -6.15
N SER A 504 -17.23 10.08 -4.96
CA SER A 504 -15.89 10.63 -4.80
C SER A 504 -14.77 9.59 -4.91
N ASP A 505 -13.63 9.95 -5.51
CA ASP A 505 -12.44 9.10 -5.37
C ASP A 505 -11.69 9.50 -4.11
N ILE A 506 -11.62 8.59 -3.14
CA ILE A 506 -11.03 8.86 -1.82
C ILE A 506 -9.52 9.02 -1.95
N HIS A 507 -8.98 10.09 -1.36
CA HIS A 507 -7.56 10.29 -1.20
C HIS A 507 -7.05 9.64 0.11
N TRP A 508 -6.25 8.58 -0.03
CA TRP A 508 -5.82 7.72 1.08
C TRP A 508 -4.58 8.14 1.91
N PRO A 509 -3.71 9.06 1.50
CA PRO A 509 -2.53 9.45 2.30
C PRO A 509 -2.77 9.88 3.75
N TYR A 510 -4.01 10.21 4.14
CA TYR A 510 -4.34 10.78 5.46
C TYR A 510 -5.34 9.95 6.29
N VAL A 511 -5.44 8.64 6.06
CA VAL A 511 -6.41 7.81 6.81
C VAL A 511 -5.97 7.53 8.25
N ASP A 512 -4.66 7.54 8.52
CA ASP A 512 -4.12 7.24 9.84
C ASP A 512 -4.47 8.30 10.91
N SER A 513 -5.03 9.46 10.52
CA SER A 513 -5.36 10.57 11.43
C SER A 513 -6.78 10.55 12.00
N PHE A 514 -7.62 9.56 11.64
CA PHE A 514 -8.97 9.42 12.19
C PHE A 514 -8.89 8.80 13.61
N VAL A 515 -8.48 9.62 14.58
CA VAL A 515 -8.22 9.23 15.98
C VAL A 515 -9.54 9.05 16.75
N GLN A 516 -9.75 7.83 17.26
CA GLN A 516 -10.95 7.41 18.01
C GLN A 516 -11.15 8.09 19.37
N ASP A 517 -10.16 8.84 19.87
CA ASP A 517 -10.20 9.43 21.23
C ASP A 517 -10.70 10.88 21.28
N ARG A 518 -11.07 11.48 20.13
CA ARG A 518 -11.55 12.87 20.09
C ARG A 518 -13.07 12.92 20.12
N LEU A 519 -13.61 13.91 20.84
CA LEU A 519 -15.04 14.14 20.88
C LEU A 519 -15.56 14.58 19.51
N CYS A 520 -16.35 13.68 18.93
CA CYS A 520 -17.04 13.85 17.68
C CYS A 520 -17.99 15.07 17.74
N ASN A 521 -18.02 15.89 16.70
CA ASN A 521 -18.96 17.01 16.53
C ASN A 521 -20.38 16.53 16.16
N PHE A 522 -20.73 15.32 16.58
CA PHE A 522 -21.98 14.65 16.32
C PHE A 522 -22.38 13.92 17.60
N ASP A 523 -23.62 14.07 18.02
CA ASP A 523 -24.08 13.49 19.27
C ASP A 523 -24.33 11.99 19.11
N THR A 524 -23.33 11.19 19.45
CA THR A 524 -23.41 9.72 19.47
C THR A 524 -24.27 9.19 20.62
N ASN A 525 -24.52 9.99 21.66
CA ASN A 525 -25.24 9.60 22.87
C ASN A 525 -26.76 9.72 22.76
N LEU A 526 -27.29 10.44 21.75
CA LEU A 526 -28.74 10.54 21.51
C LEU A 526 -29.42 9.18 21.34
N SER A 527 -28.69 8.17 20.87
CA SER A 527 -29.22 6.81 20.68
C SER A 527 -29.77 6.19 21.96
N PHE A 528 -29.29 6.60 23.14
CA PHE A 528 -29.70 6.01 24.42
C PHE A 528 -30.88 6.70 25.10
N ARG A 529 -31.22 7.95 24.74
CA ARG A 529 -32.16 8.75 25.54
C ARG A 529 -33.63 8.67 25.12
N ASN A 530 -33.95 8.25 23.90
CA ASN A 530 -35.33 8.16 23.40
C ASN A 530 -35.57 6.83 22.68
N PHE A 531 -35.86 5.77 23.45
CA PHE A 531 -36.11 4.43 22.91
C PHE A 531 -37.46 4.29 22.16
N ASP A 532 -38.38 5.25 22.30
CA ASP A 532 -39.77 5.07 21.83
C ASP A 532 -40.11 5.76 20.50
N THR A 533 -39.17 6.45 19.86
CA THR A 533 -39.42 7.13 18.56
C THR A 533 -38.30 6.88 17.57
N ASN A 534 -38.44 5.88 16.69
CA ASN A 534 -37.66 5.67 15.44
C ASN A 534 -36.28 6.36 15.45
N GLY A 535 -35.43 5.97 16.40
CA GLY A 535 -34.25 6.72 16.80
C GLY A 535 -33.38 7.05 15.58
N SER A 536 -33.35 8.33 15.20
CA SER A 536 -32.55 8.78 14.07
C SER A 536 -31.07 8.70 14.48
N PHE A 537 -30.32 7.80 13.84
CA PHE A 537 -28.87 7.80 13.99
C PHE A 537 -28.29 9.15 13.51
N PRO A 538 -27.19 9.64 14.11
CA PRO A 538 -26.56 10.91 13.73
C PRO A 538 -26.19 11.01 12.25
N ILE A 539 -25.98 9.86 11.60
CA ILE A 539 -25.82 9.69 10.16
C ILE A 539 -26.72 8.54 9.71
N THR A 540 -27.67 8.83 8.82
CA THR A 540 -28.62 7.84 8.30
C THR A 540 -28.69 7.92 6.78
N LEU A 541 -28.50 6.78 6.11
CA LEU A 541 -28.74 6.66 4.68
C LEU A 541 -30.25 6.59 4.42
N ARG A 542 -30.76 7.45 3.53
CA ARG A 542 -32.17 7.48 3.15
C ARG A 542 -32.32 7.48 1.63
N HIS A 543 -33.48 7.06 1.16
CA HIS A 543 -33.84 7.08 -0.25
C HIS A 543 -34.92 8.12 -0.52
N ASN A 544 -34.68 9.03 -1.45
CA ASN A 544 -35.68 9.98 -1.94
C ASN A 544 -36.32 9.42 -3.20
N SER A 545 -37.54 8.89 -3.08
CA SER A 545 -38.29 8.31 -4.20
C SER A 545 -38.58 9.31 -5.34
N ASN A 546 -38.77 10.59 -5.02
CA ASN A 546 -39.05 11.63 -6.02
C ASN A 546 -37.82 11.96 -6.87
N LEU A 547 -36.64 11.92 -6.27
CA LEU A 547 -35.37 12.14 -6.97
C LEU A 547 -34.76 10.83 -7.50
N ARG A 548 -35.21 9.67 -7.00
CA ARG A 548 -34.58 8.36 -7.19
C ARG A 548 -33.10 8.37 -6.80
N LEU A 549 -32.77 9.14 -5.77
CA LEU A 549 -31.41 9.31 -5.27
C LEU A 549 -31.37 8.93 -3.79
N ASN A 550 -30.25 8.32 -3.40
CA ASN A 550 -29.93 8.15 -1.99
C ASN A 550 -29.31 9.43 -1.44
N TYR A 551 -29.52 9.71 -0.17
CA TYR A 551 -28.89 10.82 0.53
C TYR A 551 -28.49 10.43 1.94
N LEU A 552 -27.42 11.03 2.44
CA LEU A 552 -27.06 10.95 3.85
C LEU A 552 -27.75 12.07 4.60
N GLN A 553 -28.52 11.72 5.60
CA GLN A 553 -29.08 12.67 6.55
C GLN A 553 -28.19 12.75 7.77
N LEU A 554 -27.73 13.96 8.12
CA LEU A 554 -26.91 14.17 9.31
C LEU A 554 -27.19 15.46 10.06
N ALA A 555 -26.95 15.44 11.37
CA ALA A 555 -27.17 16.56 12.28
C ALA A 555 -25.89 16.81 13.13
N PRO A 556 -25.01 17.74 12.73
CA PRO A 556 -23.83 18.09 13.51
C PRO A 556 -24.23 18.88 14.76
N THR A 557 -23.42 18.84 15.82
CA THR A 557 -23.62 19.70 17.00
C THR A 557 -23.22 21.16 16.73
N GLN A 558 -22.25 21.38 15.85
CA GLN A 558 -21.79 22.69 15.42
C GLN A 558 -21.49 22.67 13.92
N TYR A 559 -21.79 23.76 13.22
CA TYR A 559 -21.40 23.93 11.82
C TYR A 559 -20.96 25.37 11.58
N TYR A 560 -20.29 25.59 10.45
CA TYR A 560 -19.81 26.91 10.09
C TYR A 560 -20.33 27.31 8.72
N GLU A 561 -20.79 28.55 8.56
CA GLU A 561 -21.32 29.05 7.28
C GLU A 561 -20.41 30.14 6.70
N LEU A 562 -20.17 30.06 5.40
CA LEU A 562 -19.44 31.09 4.68
C LEU A 562 -20.35 32.32 4.46
N PRO A 563 -19.87 33.55 4.69
CA PRO A 563 -20.71 34.73 4.46
C PRO A 563 -21.22 34.78 3.01
N LYS A 564 -22.44 35.29 2.86
CA LYS A 564 -23.18 35.25 1.59
C LYS A 564 -22.42 35.91 0.43
N ASP A 565 -21.67 36.96 0.69
CA ASP A 565 -20.95 37.71 -0.34
C ASP A 565 -19.78 36.89 -0.92
N TYR A 566 -19.08 36.12 -0.09
CA TYR A 566 -18.04 35.20 -0.54
C TYR A 566 -18.61 34.00 -1.29
N THR A 567 -19.73 33.45 -0.82
CA THR A 567 -20.41 32.36 -1.52
C THR A 567 -20.83 32.81 -2.93
N LYS A 568 -21.36 34.04 -3.07
CA LYS A 568 -21.68 34.62 -4.38
C LYS A 568 -20.45 34.78 -5.26
N GLN A 569 -19.33 35.26 -4.71
CA GLN A 569 -18.09 35.41 -5.46
C GLN A 569 -17.59 34.07 -6.00
N PHE A 570 -17.51 33.04 -5.15
CA PHE A 570 -17.10 31.69 -5.56
C PHE A 570 -17.99 31.13 -6.67
N ILE A 571 -19.31 31.26 -6.51
CA ILE A 571 -20.29 30.77 -7.49
C ILE A 571 -20.20 31.56 -8.80
N SER A 572 -20.03 32.88 -8.73
CA SER A 572 -19.92 33.74 -9.92
C SER A 572 -18.69 33.43 -10.76
N ASN A 573 -17.60 33.05 -10.12
CA ASN A 573 -16.37 32.61 -10.79
C ASN A 573 -16.53 31.22 -11.43
N ASN A 574 -17.60 30.49 -11.10
CA ASN A 574 -17.84 29.10 -11.53
C ASN A 574 -19.29 28.89 -12.00
N SER A 575 -19.76 29.70 -12.95
CA SER A 575 -21.15 29.65 -13.45
C SER A 575 -21.60 28.26 -13.94
N GLN A 576 -20.68 27.46 -14.49
CA GLN A 576 -20.96 26.08 -14.87
C GLN A 576 -21.25 25.18 -13.66
N HIS A 577 -20.57 25.37 -12.53
CA HIS A 577 -20.81 24.62 -11.30
C HIS A 577 -22.17 25.00 -10.73
N GLN A 578 -22.52 26.29 -10.76
CA GLN A 578 -23.83 26.76 -10.36
C GLN A 578 -24.92 26.04 -11.16
N LYS A 579 -24.86 26.10 -12.49
CA LYS A 579 -25.84 25.44 -13.37
C LYS A 579 -25.95 23.94 -13.09
N THR A 580 -24.81 23.28 -12.89
CA THR A 580 -24.76 21.85 -12.56
C THR A 580 -25.45 21.56 -11.23
N LEU A 581 -25.18 22.36 -10.19
CA LEU A 581 -25.78 22.24 -8.87
C LEU A 581 -27.31 22.41 -8.90
N PHE A 582 -27.81 23.49 -9.54
CA PHE A 582 -29.25 23.74 -9.67
C PHE A 582 -29.95 22.59 -10.41
N ASN A 583 -29.34 22.09 -11.49
CA ASN A 583 -29.91 21.01 -12.28
C ASN A 583 -29.90 19.66 -11.54
N HIS A 584 -28.79 19.29 -10.92
CA HIS A 584 -28.62 17.99 -10.27
C HIS A 584 -29.45 17.87 -9.00
N LEU A 585 -29.46 18.89 -8.15
CA LEU A 585 -30.26 18.91 -6.92
C LEU A 585 -31.73 19.32 -7.18
N LYS A 586 -32.07 19.72 -8.41
CA LYS A 586 -33.39 20.30 -8.78
C LYS A 586 -33.78 21.43 -7.83
N LEU A 587 -32.85 22.37 -7.62
CA LEU A 587 -33.10 23.55 -6.80
C LEU A 587 -33.95 24.56 -7.59
N ASP A 588 -34.86 25.24 -6.92
CA ASP A 588 -35.53 26.43 -7.44
C ASP A 588 -34.48 27.48 -7.80
N LYS A 589 -34.56 28.07 -8.98
CA LYS A 589 -33.62 29.08 -9.49
C LYS A 589 -33.46 30.31 -8.58
N HIS A 590 -34.40 30.55 -7.66
CA HIS A 590 -34.39 31.63 -6.68
C HIS A 590 -33.84 31.19 -5.31
N CYS A 591 -33.52 29.91 -5.13
CA CYS A 591 -32.89 29.44 -3.90
C CYS A 591 -31.50 30.06 -3.76
N LEU A 592 -31.25 30.57 -2.55
CA LEU A 592 -29.91 30.97 -2.15
C LEU A 592 -29.07 29.71 -1.99
N ILE A 593 -27.87 29.75 -2.58
CA ILE A 593 -26.85 28.74 -2.36
C ILE A 593 -26.01 29.17 -1.17
N ASN A 594 -25.78 28.23 -0.26
CA ASN A 594 -24.98 28.38 0.94
C ASN A 594 -23.80 27.40 0.88
N MET A 595 -22.72 27.76 1.56
CA MET A 595 -21.59 26.87 1.82
C MET A 595 -21.43 26.66 3.31
N VAL A 596 -21.30 25.40 3.71
CA VAL A 596 -21.22 24.99 5.11
C VAL A 596 -19.99 24.10 5.32
N LEU A 597 -19.23 24.34 6.38
CA LEU A 597 -18.21 23.41 6.86
C LEU A 597 -18.75 22.60 8.02
N LEU A 598 -18.52 21.30 7.92
CA LEU A 598 -18.75 20.34 8.99
C LEU A 598 -17.41 19.80 9.44
N PHE A 599 -17.03 20.09 10.68
CA PHE A 599 -15.86 19.48 11.29
C PHE A 599 -16.22 18.11 11.86
N GLN A 600 -15.28 17.18 11.81
CA GLN A 600 -15.42 15.87 12.45
C GLN A 600 -15.40 15.99 13.97
N TYR A 601 -14.58 16.91 14.50
CA TYR A 601 -14.38 17.11 15.93
C TYR A 601 -14.75 18.52 16.35
N HIS A 602 -15.04 18.71 17.64
CA HIS A 602 -15.23 20.05 18.20
C HIS A 602 -13.97 20.89 18.08
N ARG A 603 -14.01 21.94 17.23
CA ARG A 603 -12.88 22.84 16.96
C ARG A 603 -12.31 23.49 18.22
N GLU A 604 -13.18 23.82 19.18
CA GLU A 604 -12.79 24.46 20.45
C GLU A 604 -11.93 23.57 21.34
N ARG A 605 -12.02 22.24 21.17
CA ARG A 605 -11.28 21.25 21.97
C ARG A 605 -9.99 20.77 21.29
N MET A 606 -9.72 21.20 20.06
CA MET A 606 -8.48 20.88 19.36
C MET A 606 -7.30 21.66 19.96
N SER A 607 -6.13 21.03 20.06
CA SER A 607 -4.90 21.72 20.49
C SER A 607 -4.60 22.91 19.56
N LEU A 608 -3.92 23.93 20.08
CA LEU A 608 -3.57 25.10 19.27
C LEU A 608 -2.73 24.70 18.05
N ASP A 609 -1.78 23.77 18.23
CA ASP A 609 -0.95 23.23 17.14
C ASP A 609 -1.79 22.53 16.07
N SER A 610 -2.78 21.71 16.47
CA SER A 610 -3.70 21.09 15.52
C SER A 610 -4.54 22.12 14.76
N ARG A 611 -4.94 23.20 15.43
CA ARG A 611 -5.70 24.31 14.81
C ARG A 611 -4.85 25.11 13.82
N LEU A 612 -3.59 25.34 14.15
CA LEU A 612 -2.63 26.07 13.31
C LEU A 612 -2.23 25.24 12.09
N LEU A 613 -1.85 23.98 12.29
CA LEU A 613 -1.52 23.04 11.22
C LEU A 613 -2.74 22.75 10.34
N GLY A 614 -3.95 22.86 10.89
CA GLY A 614 -5.20 22.90 10.13
C GLY A 614 -5.31 21.76 9.14
N MET A 615 -5.17 20.53 9.64
CA MET A 615 -5.17 19.32 8.85
C MET A 615 -6.41 19.35 7.94
N PRO A 616 -6.23 19.40 6.60
CA PRO A 616 -7.34 19.49 5.66
C PRO A 616 -8.27 18.27 5.68
N SER A 617 -7.93 17.24 6.46
CA SER A 617 -8.68 16.02 6.69
C SER A 617 -9.87 16.14 7.64
N ASP A 618 -9.89 17.15 8.52
CA ASP A 618 -10.76 17.12 9.70
C ASP A 618 -12.15 17.77 9.47
N PHE A 619 -12.43 18.20 8.24
CA PHE A 619 -13.72 18.78 7.88
C PHE A 619 -14.13 18.39 6.46
N VAL A 620 -15.42 18.47 6.19
CA VAL A 620 -15.99 18.44 4.85
C VAL A 620 -16.65 19.77 4.53
N THR A 621 -16.62 20.15 3.26
CA THR A 621 -17.34 21.32 2.78
C THR A 621 -18.58 20.88 2.01
N LEU A 622 -19.71 21.47 2.36
CA LEU A 622 -20.99 21.30 1.68
C LEU A 622 -21.35 22.56 0.90
N ILE A 623 -21.96 22.36 -0.25
CA ILE A 623 -22.62 23.42 -1.03
C ILE A 623 -24.07 23.00 -1.31
N GLY A 624 -25.03 23.89 -1.10
CA GLY A 624 -26.44 23.51 -1.17
C GLY A 624 -27.39 24.63 -0.80
N SER A 625 -28.61 24.28 -0.41
CA SER A 625 -29.62 25.26 0.02
C SER A 625 -30.33 24.82 1.30
N TYR A 626 -30.40 25.72 2.29
CA TYR A 626 -31.20 25.49 3.50
C TYR A 626 -32.68 25.36 3.20
N LYS A 627 -33.22 26.17 2.27
CA LYS A 627 -34.66 26.22 1.97
C LYS A 627 -35.19 24.85 1.51
N GLU A 628 -34.41 24.15 0.70
CA GLU A 628 -34.78 22.82 0.19
C GLU A 628 -34.13 21.68 0.97
N ASN A 629 -33.19 22.01 1.86
CA ASN A 629 -32.33 21.06 2.55
C ASN A 629 -31.76 20.00 1.61
N LYS A 630 -31.05 20.45 0.58
CA LYS A 630 -30.32 19.60 -0.36
C LYS A 630 -28.89 20.11 -0.47
N TRP A 631 -27.96 19.21 -0.22
CA TRP A 631 -26.53 19.51 -0.11
C TRP A 631 -25.72 18.53 -0.94
N THR A 632 -24.54 18.95 -1.36
CA THR A 632 -23.55 18.08 -1.98
C THR A 632 -22.18 18.40 -1.39
N LEU A 633 -21.28 17.42 -1.38
CA LEU A 633 -19.88 17.65 -1.07
C LEU A 633 -19.25 18.59 -2.11
N CYS A 634 -18.31 19.42 -1.68
CA CYS A 634 -17.61 20.41 -2.51
C CYS A 634 -16.13 20.48 -2.12
N CYS A 635 -15.24 20.64 -3.09
CA CYS A 635 -13.84 20.95 -2.84
C CYS A 635 -13.66 22.47 -2.92
N ILE A 636 -13.36 23.13 -1.80
CA ILE A 636 -13.00 24.57 -1.77
C ILE A 636 -11.53 24.70 -1.40
N PRO A 637 -10.73 25.54 -2.10
CA PRO A 637 -9.38 25.88 -1.66
C PRO A 637 -9.45 26.61 -0.32
N THR A 638 -8.96 25.98 0.75
CA THR A 638 -9.16 26.43 2.14
C THR A 638 -8.14 27.44 2.65
N LYS A 639 -7.15 27.82 1.84
CA LYS A 639 -5.96 28.54 2.33
C LYS A 639 -6.26 29.93 2.94
N ASP A 640 -7.36 30.59 2.54
CA ASP A 640 -7.56 32.01 2.88
C ASP A 640 -8.78 32.30 3.77
N PHE A 641 -9.58 31.30 4.17
CA PHE A 641 -10.93 31.58 4.68
C PHE A 641 -11.16 31.33 6.17
N LYS A 642 -10.17 30.86 6.94
CA LYS A 642 -10.41 30.36 8.31
C LYS A 642 -11.03 31.38 9.28
N GLU A 643 -10.83 32.68 9.05
CA GLU A 643 -11.33 33.77 9.91
C GLU A 643 -12.74 34.25 9.51
N LEU A 644 -13.23 33.87 8.34
CA LEU A 644 -14.45 34.44 7.76
C LEU A 644 -15.71 33.62 8.06
N TRP A 645 -15.60 32.41 8.60
CA TRP A 645 -16.75 31.54 8.79
C TRP A 645 -17.52 31.87 10.07
N GLY A 646 -18.82 32.12 9.94
CA GLY A 646 -19.73 32.25 11.08
C GLY A 646 -19.93 30.89 11.74
N SER A 647 -19.74 30.80 13.05
CA SER A 647 -19.98 29.58 13.83
C SER A 647 -21.43 29.51 14.29
N TYR A 648 -22.08 28.37 14.10
CA TYR A 648 -23.46 28.12 14.50
C TYR A 648 -23.52 26.89 15.40
N ASN A 649 -24.11 27.07 16.58
CA ASN A 649 -24.40 25.96 17.49
C ASN A 649 -25.75 25.33 17.13
N ASN A 650 -25.79 24.01 17.03
CA ASN A 650 -26.96 23.23 16.66
C ASN A 650 -27.42 22.31 17.81
N THR A 651 -27.29 22.79 19.06
CA THR A 651 -27.71 22.06 20.29
C THR A 651 -29.18 21.66 20.32
N GLY A 652 -30.04 22.29 19.52
CA GLY A 652 -31.45 21.89 19.36
C GLY A 652 -31.71 20.86 18.27
N TYR A 653 -30.67 20.40 17.55
CA TYR A 653 -30.76 19.52 16.39
C TYR A 653 -31.74 19.99 15.30
N GLY A 654 -32.04 21.30 15.27
CA GLY A 654 -33.00 21.88 14.34
C GLY A 654 -32.48 21.91 12.91
N THR A 655 -31.16 21.97 12.74
CA THR A 655 -30.53 21.94 11.42
C THR A 655 -30.06 20.53 11.10
N VAL A 656 -30.56 20.00 9.99
CA VAL A 656 -30.21 18.69 9.43
C VAL A 656 -29.76 18.90 8.00
N PHE A 657 -28.76 18.17 7.55
CA PHE A 657 -28.23 18.23 6.18
C PHE A 657 -28.58 16.94 5.45
N ASN A 658 -29.35 17.03 4.36
CA ASN A 658 -29.53 15.92 3.42
C ASN A 658 -28.51 16.05 2.28
N ILE A 659 -27.48 15.22 2.31
CA ILE A 659 -26.34 15.24 1.40
C ILE A 659 -26.57 14.22 0.30
N TYR A 660 -26.69 14.75 -0.91
CA TYR A 660 -27.09 14.06 -2.13
C TYR A 660 -25.96 13.72 -3.05
#